data_AF-A0A7J2TA81-F1
#
_entry.id   AF-A0A7J2TA81-F1
#
_cell.length_a   1.000
_cell.length_b   1.000
_cell.length_c   1.000
_cell.angle_alpha   90.00
_cell.angle_beta   90.00
_cell.angle_gamma   90.00
#
_symmetry.space_group_name_H-M   'P 1'
#
loop_
_entity.id
_entity.type
_entity.pdbx_description
1 polymer ?
#
loop_
_entity_poly.entity_id
_entity_poly.type
_entity_poly.pdbx_seq_one_letter_code
_entity_poly.pdbx_strand_id
1 'polypeptide(L)'
;MSIKSREFMTEEKKYSRAGLNALSIITPFKIVFRSRKEGVVITFRYPKGYKGFYGVSDEETLSRNIPEVLQYLKPLNELWHNHAEKVAVIPSKYKSGKNLYVYIYSTIPAIGFSELEEKDKKYKYVLILSSVLHDYFKGVLSNRSDVTKHIRQMHRYYHPVLAEFNYKSIEYPSFCSQGLVLVTHRKTCPLISLCPLHRSRDTYCQNFITWEKIEENYAGVYRVSPEYIVEMHEDNTAREKIITYLPYYNLPFARVSFVEPVNVLAYYVAVTFLPKIWRASKARIEFSHPVGIPIDLTAALKVVFNEEVLKKVVEYLESSDAANWLRFKALMLLRAGFVAIGERFKNSIEPWRELEVVVCGDEIRQFDKLMSVDGMGEEDRRRFEEVKKFIVIHTLAHMLLNVLWTELGLSDEELGYAITKSNEDIVLWIYEAKPGGYGYLKQLVKNERKRLFNIIKSSLNLTMLQIDYCKGVFDPQWKQNILRLLDEVKQRNATDKEVAGVYDTVKTWIDVIDAIYNKHGISPHIYTVKRCLSMKVPGKLREAFSKVISTIEALFTPFDGNIGCFYFDESCISGPFIQPFAISYSISEKLSAAINIAGSSAKIRDRLEDIVLGWISTAKKTVDIATWNIGIYPKSLKALKKACNNGTKIRILVDQKAARDEISIKSIDKLLKELGNCIEIRMYIGEKVQHSKKIIIDNVALLHGSFNFTRAGLIHNIEDAWLTLEPNTIDESVKEFEELWQQAKSIRGIEDLKIVS
;
A
#
# COMPACT_ATOMS: atom_id res chain seq x y z
N MET A 1 8.89 3.95 44.16
CA MET A 1 9.19 2.74 44.96
C MET A 1 10.29 1.97 44.25
N SER A 2 11.42 1.76 44.93
CA SER A 2 12.59 1.07 44.39
C SER A 2 12.33 -0.44 44.35
N ILE A 3 12.53 -1.05 43.19
CA ILE A 3 12.47 -2.51 43.03
C ILE A 3 13.90 -3.01 43.16
N LYS A 4 14.17 -3.69 44.28
CA LYS A 4 15.41 -4.43 44.52
C LYS A 4 15.44 -5.66 43.61
N SER A 5 16.62 -5.85 43.05
CA SER A 5 17.08 -7.01 42.30
C SER A 5 17.28 -8.24 43.19
N ARG A 6 17.18 -9.40 42.55
CA ARG A 6 17.50 -10.77 43.00
C ARG A 6 16.34 -11.59 43.55
N GLU A 7 15.62 -12.21 42.63
CA GLU A 7 15.28 -13.63 42.65
C GLU A 7 15.28 -14.15 41.20
N PHE A 8 15.68 -15.41 41.03
CA PHE A 8 16.23 -16.02 39.82
C PHE A 8 15.32 -15.99 38.56
N MET A 9 15.91 -15.62 37.41
CA MET A 9 15.72 -16.18 36.06
C MET A 9 14.35 -16.76 35.61
N THR A 10 13.23 -16.17 35.99
CA THR A 10 11.94 -16.44 35.37
C THR A 10 11.20 -15.13 35.17
N GLU A 11 11.21 -14.60 33.95
CA GLU A 11 10.09 -13.77 33.47
C GLU A 11 10.18 -13.66 31.95
N GLU A 12 9.37 -14.48 31.29
CA GLU A 12 8.87 -14.21 29.96
C GLU A 12 8.07 -12.91 30.05
N LYS A 13 8.62 -11.84 29.47
CA LYS A 13 8.10 -10.49 29.70
C LYS A 13 6.86 -10.25 28.85
N LYS A 14 5.81 -9.69 29.47
CA LYS A 14 4.58 -9.24 28.80
C LYS A 14 4.82 -7.89 28.11
N TYR A 15 4.51 -7.79 26.83
CA TYR A 15 4.56 -6.53 26.07
C TYR A 15 3.15 -5.99 25.86
N SER A 16 2.91 -4.72 26.21
CA SER A 16 1.67 -4.00 25.95
C SER A 16 1.97 -2.67 25.27
N ARG A 17 1.64 -2.56 23.98
CA ARG A 17 1.52 -1.28 23.26
C ARG A 17 0.18 -1.25 22.55
N ALA A 18 -0.40 -0.07 22.40
CA ALA A 18 -1.68 0.15 21.73
C ALA A 18 -1.48 0.84 20.38
N GLY A 19 -2.45 0.72 19.47
CA GLY A 19 -2.40 1.37 18.17
C GLY A 19 -1.55 0.65 17.13
N LEU A 20 -1.29 1.28 15.97
CA LEU A 20 -0.47 0.65 14.91
C LEU A 20 1.01 0.56 15.26
N ASN A 21 1.53 1.41 16.14
CA ASN A 21 2.89 1.26 16.65
C ASN A 21 3.11 -0.12 17.32
N ALA A 22 2.04 -0.68 17.89
CA ALA A 22 2.09 -2.05 18.38
C ALA A 22 2.40 -3.04 17.25
N LEU A 23 1.99 -2.81 16.00
CA LEU A 23 2.28 -3.71 14.88
C LEU A 23 3.76 -3.73 14.51
N SER A 24 4.39 -2.55 14.40
CA SER A 24 5.82 -2.45 14.05
C SER A 24 6.72 -3.02 15.15
N ILE A 25 6.35 -2.82 16.41
CA ILE A 25 7.15 -3.21 17.57
C ILE A 25 6.90 -4.64 17.99
N ILE A 26 5.65 -5.10 17.90
CA ILE A 26 5.25 -6.46 18.28
C ILE A 26 5.46 -7.46 17.12
N THR A 27 6.23 -7.04 16.10
CA THR A 27 6.54 -7.87 14.93
C THR A 27 7.23 -9.17 15.37
N PRO A 28 6.70 -10.34 14.97
CA PRO A 28 7.33 -11.64 15.25
C PRO A 28 8.79 -11.66 14.79
N PHE A 29 9.67 -12.30 15.56
CA PHE A 29 11.07 -12.51 15.19
C PHE A 29 11.93 -11.24 15.03
N LYS A 30 11.35 -10.04 15.16
CA LYS A 30 12.09 -8.77 15.21
C LYS A 30 12.80 -8.66 16.56
N ILE A 31 14.09 -8.31 16.54
CA ILE A 31 14.85 -8.05 17.77
C ILE A 31 14.54 -6.63 18.25
N VAL A 32 14.03 -6.51 19.46
CA VAL A 32 13.89 -5.24 20.18
C VAL A 32 15.02 -5.15 21.20
N PHE A 33 16.03 -4.34 20.92
CA PHE A 33 17.16 -4.11 21.83
C PHE A 33 16.73 -3.23 23.00
N ARG A 34 17.07 -3.65 24.23
CA ARG A 34 16.87 -2.90 25.49
C ARG A 34 18.15 -2.21 25.94
N SER A 35 19.29 -2.84 25.66
CA SER A 35 20.63 -2.31 25.88
C SER A 35 21.54 -2.83 24.77
N ARG A 36 22.81 -2.41 24.77
CA ARG A 36 23.82 -2.92 23.82
C ARG A 36 23.99 -4.46 23.88
N LYS A 37 23.64 -5.09 25.00
CA LYS A 37 23.87 -6.53 25.27
C LYS A 37 22.58 -7.34 25.55
N GLU A 38 21.41 -6.70 25.55
CA GLU A 38 20.12 -7.35 25.82
C GLU A 38 19.15 -7.05 24.68
N GLY A 39 18.73 -8.09 23.97
CA GLY A 39 17.70 -8.04 22.94
C GLY A 39 16.52 -8.95 23.31
N VAL A 40 15.33 -8.63 22.83
CA VAL A 40 14.14 -9.47 23.01
C VAL A 40 13.53 -9.78 21.66
N VAL A 41 13.07 -11.02 21.49
CA VAL A 41 12.30 -11.45 20.33
C VAL A 41 10.89 -11.80 20.72
N ILE A 42 9.95 -11.28 19.95
CA ILE A 42 8.54 -11.59 20.09
C ILE A 42 8.26 -12.86 19.31
N THR A 43 7.65 -13.83 19.98
CA THR A 43 7.37 -15.15 19.41
C THR A 43 5.96 -15.17 18.86
N PHE A 44 5.68 -15.98 17.84
CA PHE A 44 4.32 -16.15 17.32
C PHE A 44 3.80 -17.57 17.50
N ARG A 45 2.50 -17.65 17.77
CA ARG A 45 1.76 -18.91 17.87
C ARG A 45 1.45 -19.42 16.46
N TYR A 46 1.86 -20.65 16.15
CA TYR A 46 1.54 -21.36 14.89
C TYR A 46 1.96 -20.67 13.57
N PRO A 47 3.27 -20.55 13.31
CA PRO A 47 3.74 -20.31 11.94
C PRO A 47 3.28 -21.47 11.03
N LYS A 48 2.60 -21.13 9.93
CA LYS A 48 1.93 -22.08 9.04
C LYS A 48 2.95 -23.03 8.42
N GLY A 49 2.83 -24.33 8.70
CA GLY A 49 3.75 -25.35 8.21
C GLY A 49 5.03 -25.51 9.03
N TYR A 50 5.14 -24.86 10.20
CA TYR A 50 6.30 -24.92 11.08
C TYR A 50 5.96 -25.43 12.48
N LYS A 51 6.99 -25.95 13.16
CA LYS A 51 6.99 -26.27 14.58
C LYS A 51 8.05 -25.41 15.27
N GLY A 52 7.61 -24.68 16.30
CA GLY A 52 8.47 -23.84 17.12
C GLY A 52 8.76 -24.51 18.47
N PHE A 53 9.98 -24.31 18.96
CA PHE A 53 10.45 -24.84 20.23
C PHE A 53 11.22 -23.76 20.99
N TYR A 54 11.19 -23.81 22.32
CA TYR A 54 11.93 -22.91 23.19
C TYR A 54 12.53 -23.67 24.39
N GLY A 55 13.60 -23.15 24.96
CA GLY A 55 14.23 -23.72 26.14
C GLY A 55 15.42 -22.91 26.65
N VAL A 56 16.05 -23.44 27.69
CA VAL A 56 17.27 -22.90 28.31
C VAL A 56 18.26 -24.03 28.48
N SER A 57 19.45 -23.91 27.88
CA SER A 57 20.49 -24.95 27.94
C SER A 57 21.88 -24.36 27.85
N ASP A 58 22.90 -25.09 28.28
CA ASP A 58 24.31 -24.72 28.12
C ASP A 58 24.77 -24.71 26.65
N GLU A 59 25.89 -24.04 26.39
CA GLU A 59 26.45 -23.90 25.03
C GLU A 59 26.84 -25.23 24.38
N GLU A 60 27.35 -26.19 25.16
CA GLU A 60 27.78 -27.49 24.65
C GLU A 60 26.56 -28.22 24.07
N THR A 61 25.47 -28.27 24.84
CA THR A 61 24.21 -28.86 24.41
C THR A 61 23.66 -28.14 23.17
N LEU A 62 23.64 -26.82 23.12
CA LEU A 62 23.13 -26.05 21.96
C LEU A 62 24.01 -26.19 20.70
N SER A 63 25.26 -26.64 20.85
CA SER A 63 26.18 -26.88 19.73
C SER A 63 26.00 -28.27 19.10
N ARG A 64 25.32 -29.20 19.79
CA ARG A 64 25.00 -30.54 19.27
C ARG A 64 24.08 -30.50 18.05
N ASN A 65 23.94 -31.63 17.37
CA ASN A 65 23.06 -31.75 16.19
C ASN A 65 21.60 -31.49 16.58
N ILE A 66 20.82 -30.92 15.66
CA ILE A 66 19.43 -30.50 15.91
C ILE A 66 18.55 -31.60 16.53
N PRO A 67 18.59 -32.88 16.08
CA PRO A 67 17.81 -33.95 16.71
C PRO A 67 18.10 -34.16 18.19
N GLU A 68 19.36 -33.97 18.62
CA GLU A 68 19.77 -34.07 20.03
C GLU A 68 19.28 -32.87 20.82
N VAL A 69 19.43 -31.65 20.28
CA VAL A 69 18.96 -30.41 20.92
C VAL A 69 17.44 -30.44 21.15
N LEU A 70 16.67 -30.96 20.18
CA LEU A 70 15.22 -31.06 20.25
C LEU A 70 14.68 -31.85 21.46
N GLN A 71 15.51 -32.64 22.13
CA GLN A 71 15.10 -33.39 23.34
C GLN A 71 15.03 -32.49 24.58
N TYR A 72 15.71 -31.34 24.56
CA TYR A 72 15.82 -30.41 25.69
C TYR A 72 14.88 -29.20 25.57
N LEU A 73 14.09 -29.12 24.49
CA LEU A 73 13.22 -27.99 24.21
C LEU A 73 11.75 -28.35 24.39
N LYS A 74 10.98 -27.35 24.82
CA LYS A 74 9.53 -27.43 24.93
C LYS A 74 8.87 -26.83 23.68
N PRO A 75 7.69 -27.32 23.27
CA PRO A 75 6.91 -26.68 22.22
C PRO A 75 6.63 -25.20 22.53
N LEU A 76 6.87 -24.32 21.57
CA LEU A 76 6.61 -22.87 21.70
C LEU A 76 5.13 -22.56 21.99
N ASN A 77 4.22 -23.50 21.73
CA ASN A 77 2.80 -23.35 22.03
C ASN A 77 2.53 -23.30 23.55
N GLU A 78 3.33 -23.99 24.36
CA GLU A 78 3.16 -24.01 25.83
C GLU A 78 3.38 -22.61 26.42
N LEU A 79 4.39 -21.90 25.91
CA LEU A 79 4.67 -20.50 26.24
C LEU A 79 3.42 -19.61 26.08
N TRP A 80 2.70 -19.80 24.98
CA TRP A 80 1.47 -19.04 24.70
C TRP A 80 0.31 -19.40 25.63
N HIS A 81 0.14 -20.67 26.01
CA HIS A 81 -0.95 -21.07 26.91
C HIS A 81 -0.73 -20.55 28.33
N ASN A 82 0.54 -20.49 28.77
CA ASN A 82 0.87 -20.11 30.14
C ASN A 82 0.92 -18.58 30.34
N HIS A 83 1.27 -17.82 29.29
CA HIS A 83 1.63 -16.40 29.46
C HIS A 83 0.81 -15.41 28.61
N ALA A 84 0.09 -15.87 27.59
CA ALA A 84 -0.78 -15.00 26.81
C ALA A 84 -2.19 -14.94 27.41
N GLU A 85 -2.68 -13.73 27.66
CA GLU A 85 -4.05 -13.53 28.13
C GLU A 85 -4.94 -13.15 26.94
N LYS A 86 -5.86 -14.06 26.60
CA LYS A 86 -6.77 -13.94 25.47
C LYS A 86 -7.98 -13.08 25.85
N VAL A 87 -8.21 -12.02 25.10
CA VAL A 87 -9.29 -11.05 25.35
C VAL A 87 -10.51 -11.33 24.48
N ALA A 88 -10.30 -11.59 23.18
CA ALA A 88 -11.40 -11.78 22.23
C ALA A 88 -11.01 -12.67 21.05
N VAL A 89 -12.03 -13.18 20.35
CA VAL A 89 -11.91 -13.76 19.02
C VAL A 89 -12.91 -13.08 18.12
N ILE A 90 -12.42 -12.42 17.08
CA ILE A 90 -13.27 -11.68 16.14
C ILE A 90 -13.34 -12.50 14.85
N PRO A 91 -14.54 -12.85 14.35
CA PRO A 91 -14.67 -13.40 13.01
C PRO A 91 -14.37 -12.30 12.00
N SER A 92 -13.31 -12.48 11.22
CA SER A 92 -13.04 -11.63 10.06
C SER A 92 -13.95 -12.08 8.92
N LYS A 93 -14.57 -11.11 8.21
CA LYS A 93 -15.40 -11.35 7.02
C LYS A 93 -14.52 -11.76 5.82
N TYR A 94 -13.87 -12.90 5.93
CA TYR A 94 -13.03 -13.45 4.87
C TYR A 94 -13.91 -14.06 3.77
N LYS A 95 -14.04 -13.38 2.62
CA LYS A 95 -14.76 -13.89 1.44
C LYS A 95 -13.93 -14.94 0.69
N SER A 96 -13.92 -16.17 1.22
CA SER A 96 -13.71 -17.39 0.41
C SER A 96 -14.21 -18.67 1.12
N GLY A 97 -15.36 -18.58 1.79
CA GLY A 97 -16.07 -19.75 2.33
C GLY A 97 -15.46 -20.38 3.59
N LYS A 98 -14.42 -19.78 4.19
CA LYS A 98 -13.91 -20.15 5.53
C LYS A 98 -13.82 -18.93 6.43
N ASN A 99 -14.38 -19.03 7.64
CA ASN A 99 -14.23 -18.01 8.66
C ASN A 99 -12.77 -17.97 9.12
N LEU A 100 -12.10 -16.84 8.91
CA LEU A 100 -10.82 -16.55 9.55
C LEU A 100 -11.12 -15.95 10.92
N TYR A 101 -10.55 -16.54 11.98
CA TYR A 101 -10.70 -16.03 13.34
C TYR A 101 -9.45 -15.24 13.72
N VAL A 102 -9.64 -13.96 14.06
CA VAL A 102 -8.57 -13.07 14.53
C VAL A 102 -8.57 -13.10 16.05
N TYR A 103 -7.40 -13.38 16.64
CA TYR A 103 -7.25 -13.53 18.08
C TYR A 103 -6.67 -12.27 18.69
N ILE A 104 -7.34 -11.73 19.70
CA ILE A 104 -6.90 -10.54 20.43
C ILE A 104 -6.36 -10.96 21.78
N TYR A 105 -5.15 -10.50 22.10
CA TYR A 105 -4.48 -10.77 23.38
C TYR A 105 -4.12 -9.45 24.06
N SER A 106 -4.26 -9.37 25.37
CA SER A 106 -3.83 -8.20 26.16
C SER A 106 -2.30 -8.14 26.29
N THR A 107 -1.65 -9.31 26.20
CA THR A 107 -0.21 -9.49 26.36
C THR A 107 0.30 -10.59 25.44
N ILE A 108 1.47 -10.38 24.85
CA ILE A 108 2.09 -11.30 23.89
C ILE A 108 3.44 -11.80 24.45
N PRO A 109 3.73 -13.11 24.39
CA PRO A 109 4.95 -13.66 24.97
C PRO A 109 6.19 -13.32 24.14
N ALA A 110 7.25 -12.93 24.85
CA ALA A 110 8.54 -12.57 24.27
C ALA A 110 9.70 -13.23 25.03
N ILE A 111 10.76 -13.58 24.31
CA ILE A 111 11.95 -14.25 24.84
C ILE A 111 13.13 -13.28 24.75
N GLY A 112 13.72 -12.96 25.90
CA GLY A 112 14.94 -12.15 25.98
C GLY A 112 16.20 -12.98 25.76
N PHE A 113 17.17 -12.43 25.05
CA PHE A 113 18.51 -12.96 24.83
C PHE A 113 19.51 -11.92 25.35
N SER A 114 20.36 -12.35 26.28
CA SER A 114 21.37 -11.48 26.87
C SER A 114 22.73 -12.16 26.87
N GLU A 115 23.79 -11.35 26.79
CA GLU A 115 25.13 -11.79 27.17
C GLU A 115 25.10 -12.08 28.68
N LEU A 116 25.03 -13.35 29.06
CA LEU A 116 24.99 -13.70 30.47
C LEU A 116 26.36 -13.47 31.11
N GLU A 117 26.48 -12.40 31.90
CA GLU A 117 27.39 -12.37 33.04
C GLU A 117 26.72 -13.07 34.24
N GLU A 118 26.35 -14.35 34.13
CA GLU A 118 25.90 -15.13 35.28
C GLU A 118 26.51 -16.54 35.28
N LYS A 119 26.90 -16.97 36.48
CA LYS A 119 27.85 -18.04 36.84
C LYS A 119 27.64 -19.43 36.22
N ASP A 120 26.57 -19.67 35.47
CA ASP A 120 26.10 -21.01 35.05
C ASP A 120 26.10 -21.30 33.53
N LYS A 121 26.49 -20.35 32.66
CA LYS A 121 26.63 -20.54 31.19
C LYS A 121 25.38 -21.11 30.45
N LYS A 122 24.15 -20.79 30.88
CA LYS A 122 22.90 -21.31 30.27
C LYS A 122 22.19 -20.29 29.38
N TYR A 123 22.01 -20.57 28.10
CA TYR A 123 21.42 -19.65 27.13
C TYR A 123 19.96 -19.99 26.79
N LYS A 124 19.13 -18.94 26.69
CA LYS A 124 17.80 -19.04 26.09
C LYS A 124 17.93 -19.33 24.60
N TYR A 125 17.07 -20.21 24.10
CA TYR A 125 17.14 -20.70 22.74
C TYR A 125 15.73 -20.90 22.16
N VAL A 126 15.54 -20.46 20.92
CA VAL A 126 14.32 -20.67 20.14
C VAL A 126 14.69 -21.34 18.82
N LEU A 127 14.01 -22.43 18.51
CA LEU A 127 14.19 -23.19 17.27
C LEU A 127 12.89 -23.24 16.49
N ILE A 128 12.97 -22.90 15.22
CA ILE A 128 11.86 -23.01 14.27
C ILE A 128 12.28 -23.99 13.19
N LEU A 129 11.45 -25.00 12.96
CA LEU A 129 11.65 -26.01 11.93
C LEU A 129 10.42 -26.11 11.05
N SER A 130 10.60 -26.35 9.76
CA SER A 130 9.48 -26.81 8.94
C SER A 130 8.97 -28.15 9.49
N SER A 131 7.65 -28.37 9.42
CA SER A 131 7.02 -29.55 10.03
C SER A 131 7.59 -30.86 9.46
N VAL A 132 7.86 -30.89 8.15
CA VAL A 132 8.47 -32.03 7.47
C VAL A 132 9.90 -32.30 7.96
N LEU A 133 10.71 -31.25 8.15
CA LEU A 133 12.07 -31.40 8.65
C LEU A 133 12.09 -31.87 10.12
N HIS A 134 11.18 -31.34 10.94
CA HIS A 134 10.99 -31.82 12.30
C HIS A 134 10.62 -33.31 12.34
N ASP A 135 9.65 -33.73 11.53
CA ASP A 135 9.16 -35.12 11.54
C ASP A 135 10.24 -36.09 11.06
N TYR A 136 11.10 -35.67 10.13
CA TYR A 136 12.31 -36.40 9.76
C TYR A 136 13.30 -36.53 10.92
N PHE A 137 13.60 -35.42 11.61
CA PHE A 137 14.51 -35.44 12.76
C PHE A 137 14.00 -36.24 13.96
N LYS A 138 12.68 -36.39 14.12
CA LYS A 138 12.07 -37.27 15.13
C LYS A 138 11.95 -38.73 14.68
N GLY A 139 12.37 -39.07 13.46
CA GLY A 139 12.24 -40.42 12.89
C GLY A 139 10.81 -40.82 12.53
N VAL A 140 9.85 -39.90 12.57
CA VAL A 140 8.45 -40.13 12.15
C VAL A 140 8.39 -40.25 10.62
N LEU A 141 9.19 -39.45 9.91
CA LEU A 141 9.41 -39.56 8.47
C LEU A 141 10.80 -40.17 8.22
N SER A 142 10.87 -41.29 7.50
CA SER A 142 12.15 -41.97 7.20
C SER A 142 12.68 -41.70 5.79
N ASN A 143 11.83 -41.26 4.86
CA ASN A 143 12.20 -41.08 3.46
C ASN A 143 12.95 -39.75 3.21
N ARG A 144 14.25 -39.84 2.96
CA ARG A 144 15.10 -38.69 2.62
C ARG A 144 14.69 -37.98 1.31
N SER A 145 14.09 -38.70 0.36
CA SER A 145 13.63 -38.12 -0.90
C SER A 145 12.52 -37.10 -0.69
N ASP A 146 11.57 -37.40 0.22
CA ASP A 146 10.45 -36.51 0.54
C ASP A 146 10.91 -35.22 1.21
N VAL A 147 11.88 -35.32 2.13
CA VAL A 147 12.53 -34.16 2.75
C VAL A 147 13.22 -33.30 1.71
N THR A 148 13.96 -33.94 0.78
CA THR A 148 14.68 -33.24 -0.28
C THR A 148 13.71 -32.50 -1.21
N LYS A 149 12.59 -33.15 -1.58
CA LYS A 149 11.51 -32.54 -2.39
C LYS A 149 10.87 -31.36 -1.65
N HIS A 150 10.61 -31.50 -0.35
CA HIS A 150 10.09 -30.41 0.47
C HIS A 150 11.06 -29.24 0.57
N ILE A 151 12.36 -29.48 0.78
CA ILE A 151 13.37 -28.41 0.81
C ILE A 151 13.42 -27.67 -0.53
N ARG A 152 13.33 -28.37 -1.68
CA ARG A 152 13.22 -27.71 -3.00
C ARG A 152 11.97 -26.83 -3.10
N GLN A 153 10.84 -27.30 -2.58
CA GLN A 153 9.60 -26.53 -2.56
C GLN A 153 9.75 -25.28 -1.69
N MET A 154 10.27 -25.41 -0.48
CA MET A 154 10.49 -24.30 0.45
C MET A 154 11.45 -23.25 -0.13
N HIS A 155 12.56 -23.71 -0.72
CA HIS A 155 13.50 -22.87 -1.47
C HIS A 155 12.82 -22.07 -2.59
N ARG A 156 11.96 -22.74 -3.38
CA ARG A 156 11.23 -22.11 -4.50
C ARG A 156 10.32 -20.96 -4.06
N TYR A 157 9.80 -21.01 -2.84
CA TYR A 157 8.86 -20.03 -2.29
C TYR A 157 9.48 -19.16 -1.19
N TYR A 158 10.81 -19.04 -1.12
CA TYR A 158 11.49 -18.21 -0.11
C TYR A 158 11.03 -18.48 1.34
N HIS A 159 10.72 -19.74 1.62
CA HIS A 159 10.37 -20.20 2.95
C HIS A 159 11.60 -20.85 3.59
N PRO A 160 12.10 -20.32 4.71
CA PRO A 160 13.18 -20.98 5.42
C PRO A 160 12.68 -22.32 5.95
N VAL A 161 13.56 -23.30 6.10
CA VAL A 161 13.20 -24.57 6.76
C VAL A 161 13.70 -24.64 8.18
N LEU A 162 14.61 -23.74 8.55
CA LEU A 162 15.26 -23.70 9.84
C LEU A 162 15.64 -22.28 10.26
N ALA A 163 15.38 -21.94 11.53
CA ALA A 163 15.91 -20.75 12.19
C ALA A 163 16.24 -21.06 13.67
N GLU A 164 17.42 -20.64 14.12
CA GLU A 164 17.89 -20.78 15.50
C GLU A 164 18.18 -19.40 16.08
N PHE A 165 17.43 -18.99 17.11
CA PHE A 165 17.61 -17.73 17.82
C PHE A 165 18.16 -17.97 19.22
N ASN A 166 19.33 -17.42 19.50
CA ASN A 166 19.94 -17.27 20.81
C ASN A 166 20.83 -16.03 20.80
N TYR A 167 21.49 -15.73 21.93
CA TYR A 167 22.42 -14.59 22.01
C TYR A 167 23.48 -14.61 20.89
N LYS A 168 24.11 -15.76 20.63
CA LYS A 168 25.16 -15.88 19.62
C LYS A 168 24.66 -15.75 18.19
N SER A 169 23.47 -16.27 17.86
CA SER A 169 22.93 -16.13 16.51
C SER A 169 22.35 -14.76 16.24
N ILE A 170 22.06 -13.98 17.28
CA ILE A 170 21.70 -12.57 17.17
C ILE A 170 22.95 -11.71 16.98
N GLU A 171 23.99 -11.93 17.76
CA GLU A 171 25.22 -11.12 17.70
C GLU A 171 26.15 -11.54 16.54
N TYR A 172 26.28 -12.84 16.32
CA TYR A 172 27.18 -13.47 15.34
C TYR A 172 26.41 -14.40 14.38
N PRO A 173 25.45 -13.88 13.58
CA PRO A 173 24.60 -14.70 12.73
C PRO A 173 25.39 -15.40 11.61
N SER A 174 25.08 -16.68 11.42
CA SER A 174 25.36 -17.43 10.20
C SER A 174 24.04 -17.79 9.50
N PHE A 175 24.03 -17.85 8.17
CA PHE A 175 22.81 -18.11 7.39
C PHE A 175 23.11 -18.72 6.02
N CYS A 176 22.07 -19.14 5.33
CA CYS A 176 22.15 -19.64 3.97
C CYS A 176 21.85 -18.53 2.96
N SER A 177 22.74 -18.31 1.99
CA SER A 177 22.52 -17.38 0.87
C SER A 177 21.36 -17.78 -0.05
N GLN A 178 20.88 -19.02 0.08
CA GLN A 178 19.68 -19.53 -0.60
C GLN A 178 18.41 -19.45 0.27
N GLY A 179 18.48 -18.91 1.49
CA GLY A 179 17.31 -18.65 2.33
C GLY A 179 16.74 -19.86 3.08
N LEU A 180 17.37 -21.05 2.99
CA LEU A 180 16.89 -22.27 3.66
C LEU A 180 17.16 -22.28 5.17
N VAL A 181 18.33 -21.76 5.57
CA VAL A 181 18.66 -21.48 6.98
C VAL A 181 18.59 -19.97 7.14
N LEU A 182 17.59 -19.50 7.88
CA LEU A 182 17.34 -18.07 8.08
C LEU A 182 18.44 -17.43 8.93
N VAL A 183 18.71 -18.02 10.09
CA VAL A 183 19.75 -17.58 11.03
C VAL A 183 20.14 -18.75 11.93
N THR A 184 21.41 -18.83 12.31
CA THR A 184 21.97 -19.80 13.26
C THR A 184 23.30 -19.31 13.83
N HIS A 185 23.70 -19.80 15.00
CA HIS A 185 25.04 -19.57 15.60
C HIS A 185 26.10 -20.56 15.09
N ARG A 186 25.70 -21.55 14.29
CA ARG A 186 26.56 -22.66 13.87
C ARG A 186 27.58 -22.24 12.80
N LYS A 187 28.79 -22.78 12.91
CA LYS A 187 29.88 -22.56 11.92
C LYS A 187 29.77 -23.43 10.67
N THR A 188 29.02 -24.52 10.75
CA THR A 188 28.75 -25.43 9.62
C THR A 188 27.27 -25.45 9.27
N CYS A 189 26.96 -25.67 7.99
CA CYS A 189 25.58 -25.67 7.52
C CYS A 189 24.80 -26.85 8.13
N PRO A 190 23.72 -26.62 8.90
CA PRO A 190 22.96 -27.69 9.54
C PRO A 190 22.20 -28.58 8.54
N LEU A 191 22.06 -28.14 7.30
CA LEU A 191 21.37 -28.87 6.23
C LEU A 191 22.32 -29.56 5.25
N ILE A 192 23.65 -29.56 5.50
CA ILE A 192 24.65 -30.00 4.51
C ILE A 192 24.40 -31.42 3.98
N SER A 193 23.92 -32.33 4.82
CA SER A 193 23.62 -33.72 4.47
C SER A 193 22.26 -33.90 3.79
N LEU A 194 21.34 -32.94 3.86
CA LEU A 194 19.96 -33.06 3.36
C LEU A 194 19.66 -32.10 2.20
N CYS A 195 20.49 -31.09 1.99
CA CYS A 195 20.19 -30.00 1.08
C CYS A 195 20.32 -30.42 -0.39
N PRO A 196 19.26 -30.28 -1.22
CA PRO A 196 19.31 -30.55 -2.66
C PRO A 196 20.21 -29.58 -3.43
N LEU A 197 20.61 -28.46 -2.82
CA LEU A 197 21.45 -27.43 -3.43
C LEU A 197 22.93 -27.59 -3.05
N HIS A 198 23.26 -28.57 -2.19
CA HIS A 198 24.64 -28.88 -1.85
C HIS A 198 25.24 -29.83 -2.88
N ARG A 199 26.46 -29.55 -3.34
CA ARG A 199 27.19 -30.43 -4.25
C ARG A 199 27.87 -31.51 -3.41
N SER A 200 27.52 -32.78 -3.61
CA SER A 200 27.89 -33.91 -2.75
C SER A 200 29.39 -34.17 -2.57
N ARG A 201 30.26 -33.53 -3.34
CA ARG A 201 31.73 -33.69 -3.27
C ARG A 201 32.43 -32.74 -2.30
N ASP A 202 31.77 -31.68 -1.85
CA ASP A 202 32.38 -30.67 -0.97
C ASP A 202 32.10 -30.98 0.51
N THR A 203 33.14 -30.86 1.36
CA THR A 203 33.03 -30.98 2.83
C THR A 203 32.42 -29.74 3.49
N TYR A 204 32.29 -28.64 2.74
CA TYR A 204 31.72 -27.37 3.20
C TYR A 204 30.65 -26.87 2.23
N CYS A 205 29.65 -26.14 2.74
CA CYS A 205 28.58 -25.59 1.91
C CYS A 205 28.96 -24.19 1.39
N GLN A 206 29.13 -24.04 0.07
CA GLN A 206 29.45 -22.75 -0.55
C GLN A 206 28.35 -21.69 -0.37
N ASN A 207 27.11 -22.12 -0.14
CA ASN A 207 25.96 -21.25 0.10
C ASN A 207 25.79 -20.88 1.58
N PHE A 208 26.64 -21.39 2.47
CA PHE A 208 26.57 -21.08 3.90
C PHE A 208 27.55 -19.96 4.24
N ILE A 209 27.02 -18.89 4.83
CA ILE A 209 27.75 -17.66 5.12
C ILE A 209 27.81 -17.54 6.62
N THR A 210 29.04 -17.53 7.13
CA THR A 210 29.31 -17.35 8.56
C THR A 210 29.51 -15.87 8.87
N TRP A 211 29.33 -15.52 10.13
CA TRP A 211 29.47 -14.15 10.60
C TRP A 211 30.84 -13.54 10.25
N GLU A 212 31.93 -14.31 10.35
CA GLU A 212 33.29 -13.82 10.08
C GLU A 212 33.48 -13.30 8.63
N LYS A 213 32.55 -13.61 7.72
CA LYS A 213 32.60 -13.14 6.33
C LYS A 213 31.85 -11.83 6.09
N ILE A 214 31.04 -11.38 7.03
CA ILE A 214 30.15 -10.22 6.89
C ILE A 214 30.27 -9.22 8.03
N GLU A 215 30.66 -9.68 9.23
CA GLU A 215 30.86 -8.87 10.44
C GLU A 215 29.62 -8.03 10.86
N GLU A 216 28.42 -8.52 10.54
CA GLU A 216 27.15 -7.88 10.85
C GLU A 216 26.32 -8.73 11.81
N ASN A 217 25.67 -8.09 12.80
CA ASN A 217 24.72 -8.77 13.67
C ASN A 217 23.38 -9.02 12.95
N TYR A 218 22.45 -9.73 13.59
CA TYR A 218 21.18 -10.10 12.98
C TYR A 218 20.39 -8.88 12.46
N ALA A 219 20.38 -7.79 13.21
CA ALA A 219 19.70 -6.56 12.80
C ALA A 219 20.43 -5.83 11.66
N GLY A 220 21.74 -6.04 11.51
CA GLY A 220 22.55 -5.65 10.35
C GLY A 220 22.29 -6.53 9.13
N VAL A 221 21.97 -7.82 9.32
CA VAL A 221 21.66 -8.75 8.22
C VAL A 221 20.23 -8.54 7.68
N TYR A 222 19.24 -8.46 8.57
CA TYR A 222 17.83 -8.46 8.22
C TYR A 222 17.08 -7.25 8.79
N ARG A 223 16.21 -6.67 7.95
CA ARG A 223 15.06 -5.89 8.41
C ARG A 223 13.86 -6.82 8.48
N VAL A 224 13.19 -6.86 9.63
CA VAL A 224 11.99 -7.69 9.85
C VAL A 224 10.77 -6.79 9.77
N SER A 225 9.90 -7.03 8.80
CA SER A 225 8.71 -6.22 8.54
C SER A 225 7.44 -7.08 8.61
N PRO A 226 6.40 -6.62 9.30
CA PRO A 226 5.14 -7.34 9.38
C PRO A 226 4.34 -7.21 8.09
N GLU A 227 3.60 -8.26 7.72
CA GLU A 227 2.49 -8.16 6.78
C GLU A 227 1.20 -8.25 7.59
N TYR A 228 0.38 -7.22 7.52
CA TYR A 228 -0.90 -7.16 8.23
C TYR A 228 -2.02 -6.70 7.30
N ILE A 229 -3.25 -7.06 7.67
CA ILE A 229 -4.48 -6.60 7.03
C ILE A 229 -5.14 -5.60 7.97
N VAL A 230 -5.82 -4.60 7.40
CA VAL A 230 -6.60 -3.61 8.13
C VAL A 230 -8.06 -3.71 7.69
N GLU A 231 -8.96 -3.95 8.64
CA GLU A 231 -10.40 -3.88 8.46
C GLU A 231 -10.93 -2.61 9.14
N MET A 232 -11.80 -1.87 8.44
CA MET A 232 -12.36 -0.59 8.88
C MET A 232 -13.88 -0.70 8.96
N HIS A 233 -14.46 -0.18 10.03
CA HIS A 233 -15.91 -0.09 10.22
C HIS A 233 -16.30 1.28 10.79
N GLU A 234 -17.31 1.91 10.19
CA GLU A 234 -17.97 3.05 10.81
C GLU A 234 -18.78 2.57 12.01
N ASP A 235 -18.66 3.27 13.15
CA ASP A 235 -19.53 3.01 14.29
C ASP A 235 -20.98 3.42 13.97
N ASN A 236 -21.96 2.80 14.65
CA ASN A 236 -23.37 3.17 14.45
C ASN A 236 -23.66 4.65 14.81
N THR A 237 -22.81 5.26 15.64
CA THR A 237 -22.90 6.67 16.03
C THR A 237 -22.03 7.60 15.18
N ALA A 238 -21.35 7.07 14.15
CA ALA A 238 -20.44 7.80 13.29
C ALA A 238 -21.13 8.98 12.59
N ARG A 239 -20.44 10.11 12.53
CA ARG A 239 -20.89 11.31 11.80
C ARG A 239 -19.93 11.64 10.67
N GLU A 240 -20.46 11.78 9.45
CA GLU A 240 -19.69 12.18 8.27
C GLU A 240 -19.81 13.70 8.01
N LYS A 241 -18.67 14.40 7.95
CA LYS A 241 -18.56 15.80 7.53
C LYS A 241 -17.72 15.88 6.26
N ILE A 242 -18.35 16.26 5.15
CA ILE A 242 -17.66 16.52 3.88
C ILE A 242 -16.73 17.72 4.06
N ILE A 243 -15.47 17.57 3.67
CA ILE A 243 -14.43 18.59 3.81
C ILE A 243 -14.18 19.29 2.48
N THR A 244 -13.92 18.49 1.44
CA THR A 244 -13.60 18.96 0.09
C THR A 244 -13.74 17.81 -0.91
N TYR A 245 -13.38 18.07 -2.16
CA TYR A 245 -13.32 17.10 -3.24
C TYR A 245 -11.94 17.16 -3.93
N LEU A 246 -11.54 16.08 -4.58
CA LEU A 246 -10.42 16.04 -5.51
C LEU A 246 -11.02 16.08 -6.93
N PRO A 247 -10.70 17.07 -7.78
CA PRO A 247 -11.12 17.11 -9.17
C PRO A 247 -10.12 16.41 -10.09
N TYR A 248 -10.59 15.78 -11.16
CA TYR A 248 -9.78 15.31 -12.29
C TYR A 248 -10.28 15.96 -13.57
N TYR A 249 -9.48 16.86 -14.18
CA TYR A 249 -9.94 17.73 -15.27
C TYR A 249 -11.32 18.35 -15.00
N ASN A 250 -11.51 18.92 -13.81
CA ASN A 250 -12.77 19.52 -13.30
C ASN A 250 -13.93 18.54 -13.06
N LEU A 251 -13.79 17.24 -13.29
CA LEU A 251 -14.79 16.24 -12.90
C LEU A 251 -14.62 15.85 -11.42
N PRO A 252 -15.70 15.52 -10.67
CA PRO A 252 -15.62 15.13 -9.27
C PRO A 252 -15.00 13.74 -9.12
N PHE A 253 -13.67 13.67 -8.94
CA PHE A 253 -12.91 12.42 -8.89
C PHE A 253 -13.02 11.71 -7.56
N ALA A 254 -12.86 12.42 -6.44
CA ALA A 254 -13.02 11.83 -5.11
C ALA A 254 -13.63 12.82 -4.12
N ARG A 255 -14.45 12.34 -3.19
CA ARG A 255 -14.96 13.12 -2.06
C ARG A 255 -14.12 12.85 -0.83
N VAL A 256 -13.66 13.89 -0.15
CA VAL A 256 -12.93 13.79 1.12
C VAL A 256 -13.84 14.20 2.26
N SER A 257 -14.09 13.27 3.18
CA SER A 257 -14.92 13.47 4.37
C SER A 257 -14.13 13.16 5.64
N PHE A 258 -14.50 13.79 6.74
CA PHE A 258 -14.09 13.41 8.09
C PHE A 258 -15.18 12.54 8.73
N VAL A 259 -14.79 11.44 9.36
CA VAL A 259 -15.68 10.48 10.03
C VAL A 259 -15.15 10.14 11.41
N GLU A 260 -16.03 10.21 12.42
CA GLU A 260 -15.74 9.86 13.82
C GLU A 260 -17.04 9.45 14.54
N PRO A 261 -17.05 8.41 15.40
CA PRO A 261 -15.96 7.44 15.57
C PRO A 261 -15.94 6.34 14.50
N VAL A 262 -14.77 5.78 14.24
CA VAL A 262 -14.56 4.57 13.44
C VAL A 262 -13.79 3.52 14.25
N ASN A 263 -13.98 2.25 13.92
CA ASN A 263 -13.30 1.12 14.55
C ASN A 263 -12.41 0.43 13.52
N VAL A 264 -11.18 0.11 13.93
CA VAL A 264 -10.17 -0.52 13.07
C VAL A 264 -9.69 -1.81 13.69
N LEU A 265 -9.63 -2.88 12.90
CA LEU A 265 -9.01 -4.14 13.29
C LEU A 265 -7.82 -4.42 12.38
N ALA A 266 -6.61 -4.34 12.93
CA ALA A 266 -5.40 -4.69 12.20
C ALA A 266 -4.84 -6.03 12.67
N TYR A 267 -4.44 -6.93 11.78
CA TYR A 267 -3.94 -8.25 12.19
C TYR A 267 -2.85 -8.83 11.29
N TYR A 268 -1.87 -9.49 11.92
CA TYR A 268 -0.73 -10.08 11.22
C TYR A 268 -1.12 -11.31 10.41
N VAL A 269 -0.59 -11.41 9.20
CA VAL A 269 -0.82 -12.54 8.31
C VAL A 269 0.47 -13.23 7.85
N ALA A 270 1.59 -12.51 7.91
CA ALA A 270 2.92 -13.06 7.72
C ALA A 270 3.97 -12.10 8.32
N VAL A 271 5.20 -12.57 8.36
CA VAL A 271 6.38 -11.75 8.63
C VAL A 271 7.42 -11.99 7.56
N THR A 272 8.07 -10.90 7.17
CA THR A 272 9.01 -10.87 6.08
C THR A 272 10.38 -10.41 6.59
N PHE A 273 11.42 -11.13 6.18
CA PHE A 273 12.81 -10.83 6.45
C PHE A 273 13.43 -10.28 5.16
N LEU A 274 13.65 -8.97 5.13
CA LEU A 274 14.28 -8.29 4.01
C LEU A 274 15.79 -8.21 4.27
N PRO A 275 16.63 -8.70 3.34
CA PRO A 275 18.07 -8.66 3.52
C PRO A 275 18.56 -7.21 3.36
N LYS A 276 19.32 -6.72 4.34
CA LYS A 276 20.07 -5.45 4.26
C LYS A 276 21.42 -5.65 3.57
N ILE A 277 21.97 -6.86 3.66
CA ILE A 277 23.21 -7.26 2.98
C ILE A 277 22.93 -8.14 1.77
N TRP A 278 23.70 -7.95 0.70
CA TRP A 278 23.49 -8.63 -0.59
C TRP A 278 23.67 -10.16 -0.54
N ARG A 279 24.38 -10.66 0.48
CA ARG A 279 24.65 -12.09 0.69
C ARG A 279 23.46 -12.86 1.29
N ALA A 280 22.54 -12.15 1.94
CA ALA A 280 21.38 -12.74 2.59
C ALA A 280 20.20 -12.87 1.62
N SER A 281 19.39 -13.90 1.81
CA SER A 281 18.18 -14.13 1.00
C SER A 281 16.96 -13.59 1.72
N LYS A 282 16.00 -13.05 0.95
CA LYS A 282 14.68 -12.70 1.44
C LYS A 282 13.95 -13.94 1.96
N ALA A 283 13.17 -13.80 3.02
CA ALA A 283 12.40 -14.90 3.58
C ALA A 283 11.02 -14.43 4.06
N ARG A 284 10.05 -15.33 4.05
CA ARG A 284 8.68 -15.06 4.50
C ARG A 284 8.11 -16.22 5.29
N ILE A 285 7.46 -15.92 6.41
CA ILE A 285 6.78 -16.90 7.27
C ILE A 285 5.32 -16.47 7.44
N GLU A 286 4.38 -17.31 7.00
CA GLU A 286 2.94 -17.08 7.15
C GLU A 286 2.40 -17.56 8.49
N PHE A 287 1.27 -16.99 8.93
CA PHE A 287 0.57 -17.42 10.14
C PHE A 287 -0.82 -18.00 9.82
N SER A 288 -1.19 -19.07 10.54
CA SER A 288 -2.52 -19.70 10.41
C SER A 288 -3.57 -19.14 11.38
N HIS A 289 -3.13 -18.57 12.50
CA HIS A 289 -3.99 -18.00 13.53
C HIS A 289 -3.53 -16.55 13.76
N PRO A 290 -4.09 -15.59 13.00
CA PRO A 290 -3.61 -14.22 13.04
C PRO A 290 -3.89 -13.58 14.40
N VAL A 291 -2.89 -12.84 14.90
CA VAL A 291 -3.03 -12.00 16.09
C VAL A 291 -3.45 -10.61 15.63
N GLY A 292 -4.51 -10.07 16.23
CA GLY A 292 -5.06 -8.76 15.90
C GLY A 292 -4.86 -7.73 17.00
N ILE A 293 -4.93 -6.47 16.60
CA ILE A 293 -4.85 -5.27 17.42
C ILE A 293 -6.06 -4.40 17.07
N PRO A 294 -7.03 -4.26 17.99
CA PRO A 294 -8.16 -3.36 17.79
C PRO A 294 -7.75 -1.92 18.08
N ILE A 295 -8.28 -0.99 17.30
CA ILE A 295 -8.14 0.45 17.45
C ILE A 295 -9.55 1.02 17.39
N ASP A 296 -10.19 1.05 18.56
CA ASP A 296 -11.59 1.41 18.68
C ASP A 296 -11.78 2.92 18.84
N LEU A 297 -12.94 3.41 18.38
CA LEU A 297 -13.43 4.76 18.58
C LEU A 297 -12.45 5.87 18.13
N THR A 298 -11.75 5.66 17.02
CA THR A 298 -10.81 6.64 16.45
C THR A 298 -11.47 7.54 15.40
N ALA A 299 -10.71 8.47 14.82
CA ALA A 299 -11.14 9.36 13.75
C ALA A 299 -10.43 9.03 12.43
N ALA A 300 -11.09 9.31 11.31
CA ALA A 300 -10.52 9.10 9.98
C ALA A 300 -10.93 10.17 8.95
N LEU A 301 -10.05 10.39 7.98
CA LEU A 301 -10.41 10.91 6.67
C LEU A 301 -10.86 9.75 5.78
N LYS A 302 -12.03 9.90 5.17
CA LYS A 302 -12.66 8.97 4.24
C LYS A 302 -12.65 9.59 2.85
N VAL A 303 -11.92 8.98 1.93
CA VAL A 303 -11.82 9.40 0.53
C VAL A 303 -12.59 8.42 -0.34
N VAL A 304 -13.74 8.85 -0.87
CA VAL A 304 -14.62 8.01 -1.70
C VAL A 304 -14.41 8.36 -3.17
N PHE A 305 -14.01 7.37 -3.98
CA PHE A 305 -13.70 7.58 -5.39
C PHE A 305 -14.94 7.42 -6.29
N ASN A 306 -15.08 8.33 -7.26
CA ASN A 306 -16.06 8.19 -8.34
C ASN A 306 -15.53 7.18 -9.36
N GLU A 307 -16.17 6.00 -9.41
CA GLU A 307 -15.80 4.88 -10.27
C GLU A 307 -15.75 5.24 -11.77
N GLU A 308 -16.65 6.10 -12.26
CA GLU A 308 -16.66 6.52 -13.66
C GLU A 308 -15.47 7.44 -13.99
N VAL A 309 -15.12 8.34 -13.06
CA VAL A 309 -13.97 9.24 -13.24
C VAL A 309 -12.66 8.46 -13.07
N LEU A 310 -12.60 7.52 -12.13
CA LEU A 310 -11.43 6.65 -11.93
C LEU A 310 -11.13 5.80 -13.18
N LYS A 311 -12.15 5.32 -13.90
CA LYS A 311 -11.95 4.67 -15.22
C LYS A 311 -11.27 5.60 -16.22
N LYS A 312 -11.73 6.86 -16.31
CA LYS A 312 -11.10 7.88 -17.19
C LYS A 312 -9.65 8.19 -16.80
N VAL A 313 -9.33 8.13 -15.51
CA VAL A 313 -7.93 8.26 -15.03
C VAL A 313 -7.09 7.09 -15.54
N VAL A 314 -7.59 5.85 -15.41
CA VAL A 314 -6.90 4.66 -15.92
C VAL A 314 -6.72 4.73 -17.44
N GLU A 315 -7.76 5.08 -18.20
CA GLU A 315 -7.70 5.24 -19.65
C GLU A 315 -6.65 6.28 -20.08
N TYR A 316 -6.56 7.40 -19.37
CA TYR A 316 -5.52 8.40 -19.61
C TYR A 316 -4.12 7.84 -19.37
N LEU A 317 -3.90 7.13 -18.27
CA LEU A 317 -2.61 6.50 -17.97
C LEU A 317 -2.22 5.48 -19.05
N GLU A 318 -3.18 4.71 -19.56
CA GLU A 318 -2.96 3.76 -20.66
C GLU A 318 -2.62 4.42 -22.00
N SER A 319 -2.97 5.70 -22.17
CA SER A 319 -2.60 6.50 -23.34
C SER A 319 -1.28 7.28 -23.16
N SER A 320 -0.66 7.20 -21.97
CA SER A 320 0.55 7.95 -21.63
C SER A 320 1.81 7.08 -21.69
N ASP A 321 2.99 7.69 -21.49
CA ASP A 321 4.26 6.96 -21.32
C ASP A 321 4.30 6.06 -20.05
N ALA A 322 3.33 6.19 -19.12
CA ALA A 322 3.17 5.31 -17.96
C ALA A 322 2.44 4.00 -18.28
N ALA A 323 1.93 3.82 -19.50
CA ALA A 323 1.09 2.68 -19.88
C ALA A 323 1.77 1.33 -19.66
N ASN A 324 3.05 1.21 -20.04
CA ASN A 324 3.80 -0.04 -19.86
C ASN A 324 4.06 -0.34 -18.38
N TRP A 325 4.32 0.67 -17.55
CA TRP A 325 4.46 0.49 -16.11
C TRP A 325 3.15 0.07 -15.45
N LEU A 326 2.03 0.71 -15.80
CA LEU A 326 0.71 0.34 -15.30
C LEU A 326 0.36 -1.10 -15.70
N ARG A 327 0.57 -1.47 -16.97
CA ARG A 327 0.33 -2.84 -17.46
C ARG A 327 1.19 -3.85 -16.72
N PHE A 328 2.50 -3.62 -16.65
CA PHE A 328 3.44 -4.52 -16.00
C PHE A 328 3.10 -4.75 -14.53
N LYS A 329 2.86 -3.68 -13.79
CA LYS A 329 2.49 -3.75 -12.37
C LYS A 329 1.17 -4.47 -12.16
N ALA A 330 0.15 -4.17 -12.97
CA ALA A 330 -1.12 -4.88 -12.93
C ALA A 330 -0.96 -6.39 -13.18
N LEU A 331 -0.15 -6.77 -14.17
CA LEU A 331 0.18 -8.16 -14.47
C LEU A 331 0.92 -8.85 -13.31
N MET A 332 1.81 -8.13 -12.61
CA MET A 332 2.50 -8.67 -11.42
C MET A 332 1.55 -8.84 -10.25
N LEU A 333 0.65 -7.89 -10.00
CA LEU A 333 -0.34 -8.01 -8.93
C LEU A 333 -1.36 -9.12 -9.17
N LEU A 334 -1.75 -9.41 -10.42
CA LEU A 334 -2.55 -10.59 -10.73
C LEU A 334 -1.82 -11.89 -10.36
N ARG A 335 -0.52 -12.00 -10.66
CA ARG A 335 0.31 -13.15 -10.26
C ARG A 335 0.48 -13.26 -8.75
N ALA A 336 0.46 -12.12 -8.06
CA ALA A 336 0.40 -12.08 -6.60
C ALA A 336 -0.94 -12.61 -6.04
N GLY A 337 -1.88 -13.00 -6.89
CA GLY A 337 -3.18 -13.51 -6.51
C GLY A 337 -4.13 -12.40 -6.06
N PHE A 338 -4.05 -11.22 -6.68
CA PHE A 338 -5.07 -10.18 -6.54
C PHE A 338 -6.43 -10.71 -7.00
N VAL A 339 -7.46 -10.50 -6.19
CA VAL A 339 -8.84 -10.93 -6.50
C VAL A 339 -9.76 -9.73 -6.64
N ALA A 340 -9.75 -8.83 -5.66
CA ALA A 340 -10.53 -7.59 -5.64
C ALA A 340 -9.90 -6.55 -4.71
N ILE A 341 -10.32 -5.29 -4.85
CA ILE A 341 -9.90 -4.21 -3.95
C ILE A 341 -10.39 -4.48 -2.52
N GLY A 342 -9.49 -4.35 -1.55
CA GLY A 342 -9.74 -4.66 -0.14
C GLY A 342 -9.53 -6.13 0.23
N GLU A 343 -9.13 -6.98 -0.72
CA GLU A 343 -8.75 -8.37 -0.45
C GLU A 343 -7.23 -8.54 -0.35
N ARG A 344 -6.81 -9.57 0.41
CA ARG A 344 -5.41 -9.92 0.59
C ARG A 344 -4.84 -10.58 -0.67
N PHE A 345 -3.62 -10.19 -1.04
CA PHE A 345 -2.80 -10.94 -1.98
C PHE A 345 -2.52 -12.36 -1.48
N LYS A 346 -2.83 -13.36 -2.31
CA LYS A 346 -2.66 -14.78 -1.93
C LYS A 346 -1.22 -15.25 -2.02
N ASN A 347 -0.42 -14.70 -2.94
CA ASN A 347 0.90 -15.20 -3.33
C ASN A 347 1.92 -14.07 -3.53
N SER A 348 2.28 -13.33 -2.47
CA SER A 348 3.17 -12.15 -2.58
C SER A 348 4.56 -12.41 -3.17
N ILE A 349 4.98 -13.67 -3.22
CA ILE A 349 6.29 -14.12 -3.71
C ILE A 349 6.28 -14.46 -5.20
N GLU A 350 5.13 -14.87 -5.73
CA GLU A 350 5.00 -15.38 -7.11
C GLU A 350 5.49 -14.39 -8.19
N PRO A 351 5.20 -13.08 -8.11
CA PRO A 351 5.68 -12.12 -9.11
C PRO A 351 7.21 -12.07 -9.17
N TRP A 352 7.87 -12.11 -8.01
CA TRP A 352 9.33 -12.11 -7.94
C TRP A 352 9.94 -13.36 -8.57
N ARG A 353 9.30 -14.52 -8.37
CA ARG A 353 9.74 -15.77 -8.96
C ARG A 353 9.67 -15.73 -10.49
N GLU A 354 8.55 -15.24 -11.03
CA GLU A 354 8.41 -15.09 -12.48
C GLU A 354 9.42 -14.09 -13.04
N LEU A 355 9.61 -12.96 -12.36
CA LEU A 355 10.63 -11.98 -12.74
C LEU A 355 12.04 -12.56 -12.71
N GLU A 356 12.39 -13.37 -11.74
CA GLU A 356 13.70 -14.03 -11.70
C GLU A 356 13.89 -15.00 -12.87
N VAL A 357 12.86 -15.79 -13.21
CA VAL A 357 12.94 -16.68 -14.39
C VAL A 357 13.15 -15.88 -15.66
N VAL A 358 12.38 -14.82 -15.85
CA VAL A 358 12.35 -14.04 -17.08
C VAL A 358 13.58 -13.11 -17.21
N VAL A 359 13.93 -12.39 -16.14
CA VAL A 359 15.04 -11.42 -16.13
C VAL A 359 16.38 -12.11 -16.07
N CYS A 360 16.50 -13.27 -15.40
CA CYS A 360 17.76 -14.03 -15.39
C CYS A 360 17.92 -14.96 -16.61
N GLY A 361 16.89 -15.04 -17.46
CA GLY A 361 16.94 -15.75 -18.73
C GLY A 361 17.86 -15.08 -19.74
N ASP A 362 18.10 -15.78 -20.84
CA ASP A 362 19.00 -15.33 -21.91
C ASP A 362 18.22 -14.85 -23.16
N GLU A 363 16.88 -14.76 -23.08
CA GLU A 363 15.99 -14.40 -24.20
C GLU A 363 14.90 -13.38 -23.80
N ILE A 364 14.80 -12.28 -24.55
CA ILE A 364 13.74 -11.27 -24.36
C ILE A 364 12.32 -11.82 -24.56
N ARG A 365 12.14 -12.89 -25.36
CA ARG A 365 10.82 -13.48 -25.66
C ARG A 365 10.07 -13.92 -24.39
N GLN A 366 10.81 -14.25 -23.33
CA GLN A 366 10.21 -14.59 -22.04
C GLN A 366 9.55 -13.37 -21.38
N PHE A 367 10.15 -12.19 -21.52
CA PHE A 367 9.60 -10.93 -21.01
C PHE A 367 8.43 -10.44 -21.86
N ASP A 368 8.48 -10.65 -23.17
CA ASP A 368 7.34 -10.39 -24.05
C ASP A 368 6.10 -11.19 -23.63
N LYS A 369 6.29 -12.48 -23.31
CA LYS A 369 5.21 -13.33 -22.77
C LYS A 369 4.72 -12.84 -21.41
N LEU A 370 5.61 -12.36 -20.55
CA LEU A 370 5.26 -11.79 -19.25
C LEU A 370 4.31 -10.60 -19.40
N MET A 371 4.55 -9.76 -20.42
CA MET A 371 3.79 -8.54 -20.75
C MET A 371 2.53 -8.77 -21.60
N SER A 372 2.35 -9.97 -22.16
CA SER A 372 1.20 -10.29 -23.00
C SER A 372 -0.08 -10.41 -22.15
N VAL A 373 -1.17 -9.89 -22.71
CA VAL A 373 -2.55 -10.06 -22.21
C VAL A 373 -3.35 -11.00 -23.12
N ASP A 374 -2.71 -11.60 -24.11
CA ASP A 374 -3.36 -12.49 -25.08
C ASP A 374 -3.79 -13.78 -24.39
N GLY A 375 -4.99 -14.26 -24.73
CA GLY A 375 -5.55 -15.45 -24.10
C GLY A 375 -6.05 -15.26 -22.67
N MET A 376 -6.01 -14.04 -22.12
CA MET A 376 -6.60 -13.74 -20.81
C MET A 376 -8.13 -13.93 -20.85
N GLY A 377 -8.65 -14.80 -19.98
CA GLY A 377 -10.08 -15.07 -19.83
C GLY A 377 -10.85 -13.86 -19.29
N GLU A 378 -12.19 -13.90 -19.40
CA GLU A 378 -13.05 -12.77 -19.04
C GLU A 378 -12.91 -12.34 -17.57
N GLU A 379 -12.82 -13.31 -16.65
CA GLU A 379 -12.65 -13.03 -15.22
C GLU A 379 -11.31 -12.33 -14.92
N ASP A 380 -10.22 -12.81 -15.53
CA ASP A 380 -8.90 -12.22 -15.33
C ASP A 380 -8.80 -10.83 -15.98
N ARG A 381 -9.49 -10.59 -17.11
CA ARG A 381 -9.61 -9.23 -17.67
C ARG A 381 -10.34 -8.29 -16.72
N ARG A 382 -11.43 -8.73 -16.09
CA ARG A 382 -12.13 -7.92 -15.08
C ARG A 382 -11.21 -7.60 -13.90
N ARG A 383 -10.46 -8.58 -13.40
CA ARG A 383 -9.47 -8.37 -12.33
C ARG A 383 -8.33 -7.46 -12.76
N PHE A 384 -7.90 -7.55 -14.03
CA PHE A 384 -6.88 -6.68 -14.61
C PHE A 384 -7.32 -5.22 -14.62
N GLU A 385 -8.58 -4.94 -14.96
CA GLU A 385 -9.14 -3.59 -14.86
C GLU A 385 -9.25 -3.10 -13.41
N GLU A 386 -9.65 -3.98 -12.49
CA GLU A 386 -9.78 -3.63 -11.08
C GLU A 386 -8.42 -3.39 -10.40
N VAL A 387 -7.38 -4.14 -10.78
CA VAL A 387 -6.04 -3.97 -10.21
C VAL A 387 -5.35 -2.69 -10.70
N LYS A 388 -5.63 -2.25 -11.94
CA LYS A 388 -5.16 -0.94 -12.43
C LYS A 388 -5.72 0.20 -11.56
N LYS A 389 -6.99 0.13 -11.19
CA LYS A 389 -7.62 1.09 -10.26
C LYS A 389 -6.98 1.05 -8.88
N PHE A 390 -6.70 -0.15 -8.37
CA PHE A 390 -5.99 -0.32 -7.10
C PHE A 390 -4.63 0.39 -7.10
N ILE A 391 -3.81 0.23 -8.16
CA ILE A 391 -2.50 0.89 -8.26
C ILE A 391 -2.63 2.42 -8.21
N VAL A 392 -3.62 2.98 -8.92
CA VAL A 392 -3.88 4.43 -8.91
C VAL A 392 -4.23 4.92 -7.51
N ILE A 393 -5.17 4.26 -6.84
CA ILE A 393 -5.62 4.65 -5.50
C ILE A 393 -4.51 4.45 -4.48
N HIS A 394 -3.77 3.36 -4.57
CA HIS A 394 -2.69 3.05 -3.63
C HIS A 394 -1.52 4.03 -3.78
N THR A 395 -1.16 4.39 -5.01
CA THR A 395 -0.19 5.47 -5.28
C THR A 395 -0.66 6.80 -4.69
N LEU A 396 -1.93 7.18 -4.92
CA LEU A 396 -2.49 8.42 -4.37
C LEU A 396 -2.54 8.41 -2.82
N ALA A 397 -2.82 7.26 -2.20
CA ALA A 397 -2.80 7.12 -0.75
C ALA A 397 -1.41 7.48 -0.17
N HIS A 398 -0.35 7.02 -0.83
CA HIS A 398 1.02 7.31 -0.42
C HIS A 398 1.38 8.80 -0.63
N MET A 399 0.91 9.41 -1.72
CA MET A 399 1.06 10.85 -1.95
C MET A 399 0.39 11.69 -0.84
N LEU A 400 -0.85 11.33 -0.46
CA LEU A 400 -1.60 12.00 0.60
C LEU A 400 -0.94 11.84 1.97
N LEU A 401 -0.53 10.62 2.33
CA LEU A 401 0.09 10.32 3.63
C LEU A 401 1.42 11.05 3.80
N ASN A 402 2.27 11.08 2.78
CA ASN A 402 3.55 11.78 2.85
C ASN A 402 3.40 13.26 3.23
N VAL A 403 2.44 13.96 2.62
CA VAL A 403 2.21 15.38 2.96
C VAL A 403 1.52 15.52 4.31
N LEU A 404 0.57 14.65 4.65
CA LEU A 404 -0.06 14.68 5.98
C LEU A 404 0.95 14.46 7.10
N TRP A 405 1.85 13.50 6.97
CA TRP A 405 2.93 13.26 7.92
C TRP A 405 3.85 14.47 8.04
N THR A 406 4.29 15.02 6.91
CA THR A 406 5.23 16.15 6.89
C THR A 406 4.61 17.42 7.49
N GLU A 407 3.41 17.79 7.07
CA GLU A 407 2.73 19.05 7.47
C GLU A 407 2.18 19.02 8.91
N LEU A 408 1.97 17.83 9.46
CA LEU A 408 1.48 17.63 10.82
C LEU A 408 2.59 17.21 11.80
N GLY A 409 3.81 16.93 11.31
CA GLY A 409 4.90 16.39 12.13
C GLY A 409 4.57 15.01 12.71
N LEU A 410 3.88 14.18 11.92
CA LEU A 410 3.44 12.83 12.29
C LEU A 410 4.24 11.78 11.53
N SER A 411 4.15 10.54 11.98
CA SER A 411 4.70 9.37 11.30
C SER A 411 3.63 8.32 11.02
N ASP A 412 4.07 7.20 10.47
CA ASP A 412 3.24 6.04 10.23
C ASP A 412 2.78 5.31 11.50
N GLU A 413 3.36 5.64 12.65
CA GLU A 413 2.90 5.20 13.97
C GLU A 413 1.62 5.95 14.42
N GLU A 414 1.41 7.17 13.94
CA GLU A 414 0.27 8.02 14.32
C GLU A 414 -0.87 8.03 13.29
N LEU A 415 -0.56 7.93 11.99
CA LEU A 415 -1.55 7.88 10.92
C LEU A 415 -1.35 6.64 10.05
N GLY A 416 -2.35 5.77 10.05
CA GLY A 416 -2.43 4.62 9.14
C GLY A 416 -3.44 4.83 8.03
N TYR A 417 -3.51 3.86 7.12
CA TYR A 417 -4.52 3.87 6.06
C TYR A 417 -5.03 2.47 5.72
N ALA A 418 -6.16 2.42 5.02
CA ALA A 418 -6.73 1.20 4.46
C ALA A 418 -7.45 1.51 3.15
N ILE A 419 -7.46 0.55 2.22
CA ILE A 419 -8.25 0.65 0.99
C ILE A 419 -9.30 -0.46 1.03
N THR A 420 -10.57 -0.05 0.97
CA THR A 420 -11.72 -0.95 1.10
C THR A 420 -12.70 -0.72 -0.06
N LYS A 421 -13.59 -1.68 -0.30
CA LYS A 421 -14.69 -1.54 -1.25
C LYS A 421 -16.01 -1.79 -0.52
N SER A 422 -16.92 -0.82 -0.55
CA SER A 422 -18.21 -0.86 0.16
C SER A 422 -19.32 -0.41 -0.76
N ASN A 423 -20.36 -1.24 -0.97
CA ASN A 423 -21.51 -0.92 -1.83
C ASN A 423 -21.11 -0.38 -3.21
N GLU A 424 -20.13 -1.04 -3.85
CA GLU A 424 -19.46 -0.65 -5.11
C GLU A 424 -18.50 0.55 -5.04
N ASP A 425 -18.59 1.39 -4.00
CA ASP A 425 -17.66 2.51 -3.81
C ASP A 425 -16.29 2.01 -3.35
N ILE A 426 -15.23 2.51 -3.97
CA ILE A 426 -13.87 2.31 -3.50
C ILE A 426 -13.54 3.44 -2.52
N VAL A 427 -13.06 3.06 -1.33
CA VAL A 427 -12.83 3.98 -0.21
C VAL A 427 -11.40 3.84 0.30
N LEU A 428 -10.66 4.94 0.27
CA LEU A 428 -9.40 5.10 1.00
C LEU A 428 -9.70 5.73 2.37
N TRP A 429 -9.27 5.06 3.42
CA TRP A 429 -9.32 5.54 4.79
C TRP A 429 -7.94 5.98 5.22
N ILE A 430 -7.82 7.14 5.86
CA ILE A 430 -6.63 7.58 6.60
C ILE A 430 -7.06 7.84 8.03
N TYR A 431 -6.55 7.07 9.00
CA TYR A 431 -7.07 7.06 10.36
C TYR A 431 -5.98 7.29 11.40
N GLU A 432 -6.39 7.83 12.54
CA GLU A 432 -5.51 7.98 13.69
C GLU A 432 -5.27 6.62 14.34
N ALA A 433 -4.01 6.21 14.36
CA ALA A 433 -3.55 4.87 14.69
C ALA A 433 -3.53 4.58 16.21
N LYS A 434 -4.49 5.10 16.97
CA LYS A 434 -4.58 4.96 18.43
C LYS A 434 -6.05 4.86 18.88
N PRO A 435 -6.39 3.99 19.85
CA PRO A 435 -7.73 3.96 20.42
C PRO A 435 -8.14 5.33 20.96
N GLY A 436 -9.35 5.79 20.60
CA GLY A 436 -9.84 7.14 20.91
C GLY A 436 -9.25 8.28 20.07
N GLY A 437 -8.29 7.99 19.18
CA GLY A 437 -7.60 8.97 18.36
C GLY A 437 -6.54 9.81 19.10
N TYR A 438 -5.76 10.56 18.34
CA TYR A 438 -4.88 11.63 18.82
C TYR A 438 -5.57 13.00 18.81
N GLY A 439 -6.59 13.19 17.96
CA GLY A 439 -7.34 14.45 17.81
C GLY A 439 -6.79 15.40 16.74
N TYR A 440 -5.70 15.05 16.05
CA TYR A 440 -5.11 15.87 14.97
C TYR A 440 -6.10 16.15 13.84
N LEU A 441 -6.72 15.10 13.30
CA LEU A 441 -7.68 15.23 12.18
C LEU A 441 -8.91 16.04 12.60
N LYS A 442 -9.39 15.81 13.82
CA LYS A 442 -10.53 16.53 14.39
C LYS A 442 -10.24 18.02 14.56
N GLN A 443 -9.04 18.38 15.02
CA GLN A 443 -8.60 19.76 15.18
C GLN A 443 -8.52 20.46 13.81
N LEU A 444 -7.90 19.84 12.82
CA LEU A 444 -7.81 20.37 11.45
C LEU A 444 -9.19 20.66 10.85
N VAL A 445 -10.13 19.73 11.02
CA VAL A 445 -11.48 19.83 10.45
C VAL A 445 -12.36 20.88 11.14
N LYS A 446 -12.13 21.12 12.44
CA LYS A 446 -12.90 22.11 13.21
C LYS A 446 -12.35 23.52 13.05
N ASN A 447 -11.04 23.69 13.14
CA ASN A 447 -10.42 25.01 13.33
C ASN A 447 -9.60 25.46 12.13
N GLU A 448 -9.19 24.55 11.23
CA GLU A 448 -8.20 24.85 10.20
C GLU A 448 -8.60 24.28 8.81
N ARG A 449 -9.88 24.38 8.42
CA ARG A 449 -10.41 23.86 7.14
C ARG A 449 -9.55 24.32 5.93
N LYS A 450 -9.11 25.58 5.93
CA LYS A 450 -8.23 26.12 4.88
C LYS A 450 -6.85 25.46 4.87
N ARG A 451 -6.27 25.19 6.04
CA ARG A 451 -5.00 24.47 6.17
C ARG A 451 -5.14 23.04 5.65
N LEU A 452 -6.19 22.33 6.05
CA LEU A 452 -6.46 20.97 5.57
C LEU A 452 -6.65 20.94 4.04
N PHE A 453 -7.38 21.91 3.48
CA PHE A 453 -7.50 22.05 2.03
C PHE A 453 -6.14 22.26 1.36
N ASN A 454 -5.28 23.13 1.92
CA ASN A 454 -3.93 23.36 1.40
C ASN A 454 -3.03 22.13 1.50
N ILE A 455 -3.10 21.37 2.60
CA ILE A 455 -2.37 20.10 2.78
C ILE A 455 -2.76 19.11 1.67
N ILE A 456 -4.07 18.92 1.44
CA ILE A 456 -4.58 18.04 0.39
C ILE A 456 -4.14 18.53 -1.00
N LYS A 457 -4.20 19.84 -1.25
CA LYS A 457 -3.72 20.46 -2.49
C LYS A 457 -2.22 20.22 -2.72
N SER A 458 -1.40 20.41 -1.69
CA SER A 458 0.05 20.19 -1.76
C SER A 458 0.42 18.73 -2.01
N SER A 459 -0.39 17.77 -1.56
CA SER A 459 -0.16 16.34 -1.83
C SER A 459 -0.17 15.96 -3.30
N LEU A 460 -0.73 16.83 -4.15
CA LEU A 460 -0.82 16.64 -5.59
C LEU A 460 0.22 17.46 -6.34
N ASN A 461 1.11 18.17 -5.65
CA ASN A 461 2.20 18.93 -6.26
C ASN A 461 3.55 18.25 -6.01
N LEU A 462 4.05 17.53 -7.03
CA LEU A 462 5.30 16.76 -6.92
C LEU A 462 6.56 17.61 -6.73
N THR A 463 6.54 18.87 -7.17
CA THR A 463 7.66 19.80 -6.93
C THR A 463 7.75 20.19 -5.46
N MET A 464 6.61 20.38 -4.79
CA MET A 464 6.58 20.62 -3.33
C MET A 464 7.00 19.40 -2.51
N LEU A 465 6.86 18.19 -3.06
CA LEU A 465 7.32 16.96 -2.44
C LEU A 465 8.86 16.78 -2.53
N GLN A 466 9.59 17.68 -3.20
CA GLN A 466 11.05 17.63 -3.41
C GLN A 466 11.55 16.36 -4.14
N ILE A 467 10.72 15.75 -4.99
CA ILE A 467 10.92 14.42 -5.57
C ILE A 467 11.79 14.43 -6.84
N ASP A 468 12.48 15.52 -7.18
CA ASP A 468 13.27 15.60 -8.43
C ASP A 468 14.39 14.55 -8.51
N TYR A 469 14.91 14.07 -7.38
CA TYR A 469 15.88 12.97 -7.30
C TYR A 469 15.27 11.57 -7.53
N CYS A 470 13.95 11.47 -7.65
CA CYS A 470 13.25 10.21 -7.87
C CYS A 470 12.98 9.87 -9.33
N LYS A 471 13.27 10.80 -10.25
CA LYS A 471 13.46 10.50 -11.66
C LYS A 471 14.76 9.72 -11.82
N GLY A 472 14.65 8.40 -11.77
CA GLY A 472 15.71 7.50 -12.17
C GLY A 472 15.99 7.64 -13.66
N VAL A 473 16.84 8.58 -14.05
CA VAL A 473 17.28 8.68 -15.45
C VAL A 473 18.23 7.52 -15.70
N PHE A 474 17.77 6.55 -16.49
CA PHE A 474 18.61 5.45 -16.95
C PHE A 474 19.60 6.05 -17.97
N ASP A 475 20.85 6.23 -17.55
CA ASP A 475 21.92 6.79 -18.39
C ASP A 475 22.00 5.98 -19.70
N PRO A 476 21.76 6.58 -20.88
CA PRO A 476 21.83 5.89 -22.17
C PRO A 476 23.18 5.18 -22.44
N GLN A 477 24.26 5.59 -21.76
CA GLN A 477 25.60 4.99 -21.92
C GLN A 477 25.90 3.84 -20.94
N TRP A 478 24.97 3.48 -20.05
CA TRP A 478 25.16 2.45 -19.03
C TRP A 478 25.73 1.13 -19.57
N LYS A 479 25.21 0.67 -20.72
CA LYS A 479 25.61 -0.58 -21.36
C LYS A 479 27.07 -0.55 -21.79
N GLN A 480 27.49 0.54 -22.44
CA GLN A 480 28.87 0.70 -22.92
C GLN A 480 29.84 0.73 -21.73
N ASN A 481 29.46 1.38 -20.63
CA ASN A 481 30.24 1.43 -19.41
C ASN A 481 30.47 0.02 -18.81
N ILE A 482 29.43 -0.82 -18.74
CA ILE A 482 29.56 -2.19 -18.24
C ILE A 482 30.38 -3.06 -19.18
N LEU A 483 30.16 -2.97 -20.50
CA LEU A 483 30.92 -3.75 -21.49
C LEU A 483 32.42 -3.45 -21.40
N ARG A 484 32.80 -2.17 -21.24
CA ARG A 484 34.20 -1.78 -21.02
C ARG A 484 34.80 -2.44 -19.78
N LEU A 485 34.07 -2.46 -18.66
CA LEU A 485 34.55 -3.12 -17.44
C LEU A 485 34.65 -4.65 -17.59
N LEU A 486 33.72 -5.26 -18.32
CA LEU A 486 33.78 -6.69 -18.65
C LEU A 486 35.02 -7.00 -19.49
N ASP A 487 35.34 -6.16 -20.48
CA ASP A 487 36.54 -6.30 -21.32
C ASP A 487 37.83 -6.15 -20.49
N GLU A 488 37.87 -5.21 -19.53
CA GLU A 488 38.99 -5.07 -18.58
C GLU A 488 39.20 -6.36 -17.76
N VAL A 489 38.12 -6.98 -17.26
CA VAL A 489 38.20 -8.25 -16.51
C VAL A 489 38.71 -9.39 -17.39
N LYS A 490 38.22 -9.48 -18.63
CA LYS A 490 38.65 -10.51 -19.59
C LYS A 490 40.13 -10.35 -19.96
N GLN A 491 40.60 -9.12 -20.17
CA GLN A 491 42.01 -8.85 -20.48
C GLN A 491 42.94 -9.23 -19.33
N ARG A 492 42.58 -8.91 -18.08
CA ARG A 492 43.39 -9.25 -16.89
C ARG A 492 43.46 -10.76 -16.62
N ASN A 493 42.50 -11.53 -17.12
CA ASN A 493 42.37 -12.98 -16.89
C ASN A 493 42.34 -13.75 -18.23
N ALA A 494 43.12 -13.31 -19.22
CA ALA A 494 43.01 -13.78 -20.61
C ALA A 494 43.15 -15.30 -20.81
N THR A 495 43.82 -15.99 -19.88
CA THR A 495 44.04 -17.45 -19.91
C THR A 495 43.00 -18.25 -19.13
N ASP A 496 42.12 -17.60 -18.35
CA ASP A 496 41.12 -18.25 -17.51
C ASP A 496 39.83 -18.53 -18.30
N LYS A 497 39.60 -19.80 -18.63
CA LYS A 497 38.41 -20.26 -19.36
C LYS A 497 37.11 -20.07 -18.57
N GLU A 498 37.15 -20.10 -17.24
CA GLU A 498 35.95 -19.87 -16.43
C GLU A 498 35.57 -18.40 -16.44
N VAL A 499 36.55 -17.49 -16.37
CA VAL A 499 36.32 -16.04 -16.51
C VAL A 499 35.77 -15.71 -17.90
N ALA A 500 36.29 -16.32 -18.96
CA ALA A 500 35.77 -16.14 -20.32
C ALA A 500 34.30 -16.59 -20.43
N GLY A 501 33.94 -17.73 -19.84
CA GLY A 501 32.55 -18.22 -19.82
C GLY A 501 31.60 -17.30 -19.05
N VAL A 502 32.03 -16.74 -17.91
CA VAL A 502 31.24 -15.76 -17.16
C VAL A 502 31.11 -14.44 -17.93
N TYR A 503 32.16 -13.99 -18.62
CA TYR A 503 32.11 -12.81 -19.48
C TYR A 503 31.02 -12.94 -20.54
N ASP A 504 30.99 -14.04 -21.31
CA ASP A 504 30.01 -14.23 -22.38
C ASP A 504 28.59 -14.30 -21.81
N THR A 505 28.44 -15.01 -20.68
CA THR A 505 27.17 -15.14 -19.97
C THR A 505 26.62 -13.79 -19.48
N VAL A 506 27.45 -12.97 -18.83
CA VAL A 506 27.05 -11.66 -18.32
C VAL A 506 26.78 -10.69 -19.47
N LYS A 507 27.57 -10.74 -20.54
CA LYS A 507 27.37 -9.92 -21.74
C LYS A 507 26.01 -10.19 -22.40
N THR A 508 25.67 -11.45 -22.67
CA THR A 508 24.36 -11.82 -23.23
C THR A 508 23.22 -11.36 -22.33
N TRP A 509 23.38 -11.52 -21.02
CA TRP A 509 22.36 -11.07 -20.05
C TRP A 509 22.17 -9.55 -20.05
N ILE A 510 23.25 -8.76 -20.16
CA ILE A 510 23.19 -7.30 -20.31
C ILE A 510 22.42 -6.90 -21.57
N ASP A 511 22.64 -7.60 -22.69
CA ASP A 511 21.90 -7.37 -23.94
C ASP A 511 20.39 -7.62 -23.78
N VAL A 512 20.00 -8.64 -23.00
CA VAL A 512 18.59 -8.90 -22.68
C VAL A 512 17.99 -7.76 -21.87
N ILE A 513 18.68 -7.27 -20.83
CA ILE A 513 18.19 -6.17 -20.00
C ILE A 513 18.01 -4.89 -20.83
N ASP A 514 18.99 -4.59 -21.68
CA ASP A 514 18.94 -3.46 -22.62
C ASP A 514 17.74 -3.57 -23.57
N ALA A 515 17.50 -4.77 -24.11
CA ALA A 515 16.36 -5.00 -24.98
C ALA A 515 15.00 -4.90 -24.24
N ILE A 516 14.92 -5.32 -22.97
CA ILE A 516 13.71 -5.13 -22.12
C ILE A 516 13.44 -3.63 -21.97
N TYR A 517 14.45 -2.84 -21.61
CA TYR A 517 14.30 -1.40 -21.43
C TYR A 517 13.91 -0.70 -22.73
N ASN A 518 14.62 -0.95 -23.82
CA ASN A 518 14.36 -0.29 -25.11
C ASN A 518 13.00 -0.65 -25.70
N LYS A 519 12.52 -1.89 -25.49
CA LYS A 519 11.23 -2.35 -26.04
C LYS A 519 10.04 -1.98 -25.16
N HIS A 520 10.16 -2.13 -23.84
CA HIS A 520 9.04 -2.00 -22.91
C HIS A 520 9.13 -0.77 -22.01
N GLY A 521 10.26 -0.05 -21.97
CA GLY A 521 10.47 1.06 -21.05
C GLY A 521 10.52 0.65 -19.57
N ILE A 522 10.81 -0.63 -19.30
CA ILE A 522 10.80 -1.22 -17.95
C ILE A 522 12.23 -1.51 -17.51
N SER A 523 12.59 -1.00 -16.34
CA SER A 523 13.85 -1.36 -15.67
C SER A 523 13.62 -2.46 -14.63
N PRO A 524 14.41 -3.55 -14.62
CA PRO A 524 14.29 -4.59 -13.61
C PRO A 524 14.61 -4.09 -12.18
N HIS A 525 13.93 -4.64 -11.19
CA HIS A 525 14.18 -4.31 -9.78
C HIS A 525 15.55 -4.81 -9.30
N ILE A 526 16.27 -4.01 -8.49
CA ILE A 526 17.61 -4.34 -7.97
C ILE A 526 17.72 -5.73 -7.35
N TYR A 527 16.72 -6.17 -6.57
CA TYR A 527 16.71 -7.51 -6.00
C TYR A 527 16.73 -8.63 -7.04
N THR A 528 15.99 -8.47 -8.14
CA THR A 528 15.99 -9.44 -9.24
C THR A 528 17.35 -9.44 -9.94
N VAL A 529 17.89 -8.25 -10.23
CA VAL A 529 19.22 -8.06 -10.84
C VAL A 529 20.32 -8.71 -9.99
N LYS A 530 20.33 -8.46 -8.67
CA LYS A 530 21.27 -9.08 -7.71
C LYS A 530 21.15 -10.60 -7.70
N ARG A 531 19.93 -11.14 -7.75
CA ARG A 531 19.69 -12.58 -7.83
C ARG A 531 20.28 -13.16 -9.11
N CYS A 532 20.04 -12.53 -10.26
CA CYS A 532 20.61 -12.95 -11.53
C CYS A 532 22.15 -12.93 -11.51
N LEU A 533 22.76 -11.84 -11.05
CA LEU A 533 24.21 -11.74 -10.90
C LEU A 533 24.78 -12.87 -10.02
N SER A 534 24.11 -13.18 -8.91
CA SER A 534 24.55 -14.26 -8.00
C SER A 534 24.51 -15.65 -8.65
N MET A 535 23.67 -15.84 -9.67
CA MET A 535 23.55 -17.08 -10.45
C MET A 535 24.54 -17.11 -11.63
N LYS A 536 24.74 -15.97 -12.31
CA LYS A 536 25.63 -15.87 -13.48
C LYS A 536 27.11 -15.79 -13.10
N VAL A 537 27.45 -15.23 -11.92
CA VAL A 537 28.84 -15.11 -11.44
C VAL A 537 29.08 -16.08 -10.27
N PRO A 538 29.85 -17.18 -10.48
CA PRO A 538 30.19 -18.14 -9.43
C PRO A 538 30.92 -17.48 -8.26
N GLY A 539 30.69 -17.99 -7.04
CA GLY A 539 31.26 -17.43 -5.81
C GLY A 539 32.77 -17.20 -5.86
N LYS A 540 33.53 -18.15 -6.42
CA LYS A 540 35.00 -18.07 -6.58
C LYS A 540 35.49 -16.98 -7.54
N LEU A 541 34.64 -16.48 -8.44
CA LEU A 541 34.98 -15.44 -9.43
C LEU A 541 34.43 -14.06 -9.07
N ARG A 542 33.71 -13.93 -7.94
CA ARG A 542 33.08 -12.65 -7.57
C ARG A 542 34.08 -11.52 -7.35
N GLU A 543 35.28 -11.83 -6.86
CA GLU A 543 36.34 -10.84 -6.66
C GLU A 543 36.83 -10.27 -8.00
N ALA A 544 37.07 -11.14 -8.98
CA ALA A 544 37.46 -10.74 -10.34
C ALA A 544 36.41 -9.83 -11.01
N PHE A 545 35.12 -10.10 -10.76
CA PHE A 545 34.00 -9.32 -11.31
C PHE A 545 33.48 -8.22 -10.37
N SER A 546 34.16 -7.94 -9.26
CA SER A 546 33.65 -7.04 -8.19
C SER A 546 33.24 -5.65 -8.70
N LYS A 547 34.08 -5.03 -9.55
CA LYS A 547 33.80 -3.71 -10.14
C LYS A 547 32.59 -3.74 -11.07
N VAL A 548 32.48 -4.78 -11.92
CA VAL A 548 31.32 -4.99 -12.80
C VAL A 548 30.04 -5.13 -11.98
N ILE A 549 30.08 -5.96 -10.94
CA ILE A 549 28.94 -6.19 -10.02
C ILE A 549 28.54 -4.86 -9.37
N SER A 550 29.47 -4.12 -8.78
CA SER A 550 29.16 -2.85 -8.10
C SER A 550 28.57 -1.80 -9.05
N THR A 551 29.04 -1.73 -10.30
CA THR A 551 28.51 -0.79 -11.30
C THR A 551 27.10 -1.16 -11.71
N ILE A 552 26.82 -2.46 -11.96
CA ILE A 552 25.46 -2.93 -12.26
C ILE A 552 24.53 -2.62 -11.07
N GLU A 553 24.97 -2.88 -9.85
CA GLU A 553 24.15 -2.63 -8.66
C GLU A 553 23.81 -1.16 -8.45
N ALA A 554 24.70 -0.23 -8.80
CA ALA A 554 24.45 1.20 -8.72
C ALA A 554 23.42 1.69 -9.75
N LEU A 555 23.35 1.04 -10.91
CA LEU A 555 22.47 1.43 -12.03
C LEU A 555 21.00 1.07 -11.80
N PHE A 556 20.71 -0.11 -11.26
CA PHE A 556 19.33 -0.62 -11.13
C PHE A 556 18.60 -0.17 -9.86
N THR A 557 18.88 1.05 -9.39
CA THR A 557 18.32 1.60 -8.15
C THR A 557 16.86 2.09 -8.24
N PRO A 558 16.30 2.53 -9.40
CA PRO A 558 14.90 2.91 -9.48
C PRO A 558 14.06 1.89 -10.26
N PHE A 559 13.28 1.10 -9.54
CA PHE A 559 12.18 0.32 -10.13
C PHE A 559 10.97 1.25 -10.27
N ASP A 560 10.70 1.72 -11.50
CA ASP A 560 9.69 2.75 -11.77
C ASP A 560 9.88 3.98 -10.87
N GLY A 561 11.04 4.65 -11.02
CA GLY A 561 11.47 5.77 -10.17
C GLY A 561 12.15 5.33 -8.87
N ASN A 562 12.77 6.27 -8.14
CA ASN A 562 13.40 5.94 -6.86
C ASN A 562 12.31 5.63 -5.83
N ILE A 563 12.33 4.38 -5.40
CA ILE A 563 11.43 3.78 -4.41
C ILE A 563 11.34 4.67 -3.15
N GLY A 564 12.40 5.36 -2.75
CA GLY A 564 12.43 6.20 -1.55
C GLY A 564 11.38 7.31 -1.46
N CYS A 565 10.82 7.81 -2.57
CA CYS A 565 9.89 8.94 -2.52
C CYS A 565 8.45 8.59 -2.11
N PHE A 566 8.03 7.33 -2.25
CA PHE A 566 6.68 6.89 -1.86
C PHE A 566 6.68 5.52 -1.18
N TYR A 567 7.83 4.95 -0.85
CA TYR A 567 7.89 3.64 -0.24
C TYR A 567 7.91 3.75 1.29
N PHE A 568 6.87 3.22 1.91
CA PHE A 568 6.79 3.05 3.35
C PHE A 568 7.33 1.69 3.73
N ASP A 569 8.39 1.67 4.54
CA ASP A 569 9.13 0.45 4.85
C ASP A 569 8.34 -0.57 5.69
N GLU A 570 7.52 -0.10 6.65
CA GLU A 570 6.82 -0.98 7.60
C GLU A 570 5.29 -0.75 7.68
N SER A 571 4.76 0.34 7.12
CA SER A 571 3.35 0.76 7.30
C SER A 571 2.47 0.64 6.05
N CYS A 572 3.01 0.12 4.96
CA CYS A 572 2.24 -0.12 3.76
C CYS A 572 1.33 -1.35 3.92
N ILE A 573 0.03 -1.21 3.65
CA ILE A 573 -0.94 -2.32 3.74
C ILE A 573 -0.67 -3.48 2.76
N SER A 574 0.10 -3.21 1.70
CA SER A 574 0.52 -4.23 0.74
C SER A 574 1.73 -5.03 1.22
N GLY A 575 2.49 -4.48 2.18
CA GLY A 575 3.76 -5.05 2.64
C GLY A 575 4.88 -4.98 1.58
N PRO A 576 6.11 -5.27 1.97
CA PRO A 576 7.31 -4.95 1.18
C PRO A 576 7.47 -5.80 -0.09
N PHE A 577 6.84 -6.96 -0.18
CA PHE A 577 6.90 -7.81 -1.37
C PHE A 577 5.95 -7.36 -2.49
N ILE A 578 4.81 -6.77 -2.12
CA ILE A 578 3.79 -6.34 -3.08
C ILE A 578 3.98 -4.87 -3.43
N GLN A 579 4.36 -4.05 -2.46
CA GLN A 579 4.44 -2.61 -2.58
C GLN A 579 5.19 -2.14 -3.84
N PRO A 580 6.35 -2.72 -4.26
CA PRO A 580 7.01 -2.31 -5.51
C PRO A 580 6.12 -2.43 -6.76
N PHE A 581 5.14 -3.33 -6.75
CA PHE A 581 4.17 -3.51 -7.83
C PHE A 581 2.86 -2.73 -7.61
N ALA A 582 2.63 -2.19 -6.42
CA ALA A 582 1.36 -1.55 -6.06
C ALA A 582 1.44 -0.02 -6.00
N ILE A 583 2.64 0.55 -5.91
CA ILE A 583 2.90 1.99 -6.04
C ILE A 583 3.65 2.27 -7.34
N SER A 584 3.52 3.48 -7.89
CA SER A 584 4.21 3.85 -9.12
C SER A 584 4.58 5.33 -9.19
N TYR A 585 5.86 5.61 -9.44
CA TYR A 585 6.32 6.98 -9.64
C TYR A 585 5.80 7.55 -10.97
N SER A 586 5.95 6.83 -12.09
CA SER A 586 5.45 7.32 -13.39
C SER A 586 3.96 7.61 -13.36
N ILE A 587 3.17 6.80 -12.65
CA ILE A 587 1.74 7.09 -12.45
C ILE A 587 1.55 8.34 -11.57
N SER A 588 2.28 8.47 -10.46
CA SER A 588 2.19 9.66 -9.59
C SER A 588 2.45 10.97 -10.36
N GLU A 589 3.41 10.96 -11.30
CA GLU A 589 3.72 12.10 -12.18
C GLU A 589 2.51 12.52 -13.01
N LYS A 590 1.87 11.56 -13.67
CA LYS A 590 0.68 11.82 -14.49
C LYS A 590 -0.54 12.21 -13.66
N LEU A 591 -0.71 11.60 -12.49
CA LEU A 591 -1.78 11.96 -11.55
C LEU A 591 -1.63 13.38 -11.05
N SER A 592 -0.41 13.80 -10.67
CA SER A 592 -0.13 15.18 -10.23
C SER A 592 -0.47 16.21 -11.32
N ALA A 593 -0.13 15.92 -12.58
CA ALA A 593 -0.47 16.80 -13.70
C ALA A 593 -1.98 16.88 -13.97
N ALA A 594 -2.73 15.79 -13.76
CA ALA A 594 -4.13 15.68 -14.14
C ALA A 594 -5.13 15.99 -12.99
N ILE A 595 -4.76 15.69 -11.74
CA ILE A 595 -5.49 16.05 -10.52
C ILE A 595 -4.96 17.40 -10.05
N ASN A 596 -5.11 18.42 -10.89
CA ASN A 596 -4.68 19.75 -10.51
C ASN A 596 -5.77 20.36 -9.59
N ILE A 597 -5.57 20.29 -8.26
CA ILE A 597 -6.26 21.19 -7.31
C ILE A 597 -5.64 22.58 -7.46
N ALA A 598 -5.61 23.11 -8.68
CA ALA A 598 -5.41 24.53 -8.88
C ALA A 598 -6.67 25.20 -8.34
N GLY A 599 -6.69 25.44 -7.03
CA GLY A 599 -7.47 26.51 -6.48
C GLY A 599 -7.18 27.75 -7.33
N SER A 600 -8.24 28.24 -7.99
CA SER A 600 -8.30 29.31 -8.97
C SER A 600 -7.94 28.98 -10.45
N SER A 601 -8.93 29.23 -11.32
CA SER A 601 -8.78 29.98 -12.59
C SER A 601 -8.55 29.26 -13.93
N ALA A 602 -8.53 27.92 -14.02
CA ALA A 602 -8.61 27.28 -15.34
C ALA A 602 -10.03 27.46 -15.92
N LYS A 603 -10.13 28.35 -16.90
CA LYS A 603 -11.36 28.68 -17.60
C LYS A 603 -11.94 27.44 -18.31
N ILE A 604 -13.16 27.06 -17.96
CA ILE A 604 -13.90 25.96 -18.57
C ILE A 604 -14.73 26.52 -19.72
N ARG A 605 -14.53 25.98 -20.92
CA ARG A 605 -15.30 26.30 -22.14
C ARG A 605 -15.92 25.06 -22.79
N ASP A 606 -15.22 23.92 -22.70
CA ASP A 606 -15.68 22.67 -23.28
C ASP A 606 -16.23 21.72 -22.21
N ARG A 607 -17.17 20.86 -22.61
CA ARG A 607 -17.78 19.80 -21.78
C ARG A 607 -18.44 20.31 -20.49
N LEU A 608 -18.96 21.53 -20.52
CA LEU A 608 -19.58 22.17 -19.35
C LEU A 608 -20.77 21.36 -18.82
N GLU A 609 -21.60 20.79 -19.71
CA GLU A 609 -22.66 19.85 -19.35
C GLU A 609 -22.14 18.70 -18.47
N ASP A 610 -21.11 17.98 -18.91
CA ASP A 610 -20.61 16.79 -18.20
C ASP A 610 -20.04 17.16 -16.83
N ILE A 611 -19.36 18.31 -16.73
CA ILE A 611 -18.82 18.83 -15.48
C ILE A 611 -19.96 19.18 -14.52
N VAL A 612 -20.86 20.07 -14.92
CA VAL A 612 -21.95 20.56 -14.07
C VAL A 612 -22.85 19.42 -13.60
N LEU A 613 -23.28 18.55 -14.52
CA LEU A 613 -24.16 17.43 -14.19
C LEU A 613 -23.44 16.35 -13.38
N GLY A 614 -22.14 16.16 -13.61
CA GLY A 614 -21.28 15.29 -12.80
C GLY A 614 -21.29 15.70 -11.34
N TRP A 615 -20.99 16.97 -11.05
CA TRP A 615 -20.97 17.54 -9.70
C TRP A 615 -22.33 17.46 -8.99
N ILE A 616 -23.41 17.82 -9.68
CA ILE A 616 -24.78 17.69 -9.15
C ILE A 616 -25.05 16.23 -8.74
N SER A 617 -24.70 15.27 -9.60
CA SER A 617 -24.99 13.85 -9.36
C SER A 617 -24.20 13.23 -8.19
N THR A 618 -23.07 13.85 -7.79
CA THR A 618 -22.22 13.39 -6.69
C THR A 618 -22.57 14.01 -5.33
N ALA A 619 -23.38 15.06 -5.32
CA ALA A 619 -23.77 15.77 -4.11
C ALA A 619 -24.43 14.84 -3.08
N LYS A 620 -24.19 15.09 -1.79
CA LYS A 620 -24.70 14.28 -0.66
C LYS A 620 -25.48 15.05 0.39
N LYS A 621 -25.45 16.38 0.39
CA LYS A 621 -26.11 17.24 1.38
C LYS A 621 -26.99 18.28 0.69
N THR A 622 -26.39 19.16 -0.10
CA THR A 622 -27.11 20.28 -0.75
C THR A 622 -26.61 20.55 -2.16
N VAL A 623 -27.52 20.99 -3.02
CA VAL A 623 -27.23 21.58 -4.33
C VAL A 623 -28.01 22.88 -4.42
N ASP A 624 -27.28 24.01 -4.41
CA ASP A 624 -27.87 25.34 -4.44
C ASP A 624 -27.57 25.98 -5.79
N ILE A 625 -28.61 26.18 -6.60
CA ILE A 625 -28.52 26.72 -7.97
C ILE A 625 -29.10 28.12 -7.97
N ALA A 626 -28.27 29.12 -8.23
CA ALA A 626 -28.72 30.47 -8.56
C ALA A 626 -28.56 30.66 -10.07
N THR A 627 -29.66 30.89 -10.78
CA THR A 627 -29.64 31.06 -12.24
C THR A 627 -30.68 32.09 -12.67
N TRP A 628 -30.35 32.88 -13.68
CA TRP A 628 -31.28 33.88 -14.18
C TRP A 628 -32.48 33.23 -14.89
N ASN A 629 -32.20 32.34 -15.85
CA ASN A 629 -33.19 31.49 -16.52
C ASN A 629 -32.91 30.01 -16.26
N ILE A 630 -33.94 29.17 -16.30
CA ILE A 630 -33.82 27.72 -16.06
C ILE A 630 -34.43 26.91 -17.21
N GLY A 631 -33.76 25.83 -17.60
CA GLY A 631 -34.17 25.00 -18.73
C GLY A 631 -33.80 23.54 -18.48
N ILE A 632 -34.77 22.74 -18.05
CA ILE A 632 -34.54 21.35 -17.68
C ILE A 632 -34.80 20.41 -18.86
N TYR A 633 -33.89 19.47 -19.06
CA TYR A 633 -33.90 18.50 -20.15
C TYR A 633 -33.44 17.13 -19.61
N PRO A 634 -33.56 16.03 -20.37
CA PRO A 634 -33.45 14.68 -19.80
C PRO A 634 -32.18 14.40 -18.98
N LYS A 635 -31.01 14.84 -19.42
CA LYS A 635 -29.75 14.64 -18.68
C LYS A 635 -29.71 15.45 -17.38
N SER A 636 -30.12 16.73 -17.39
CA SER A 636 -30.11 17.55 -16.16
C SER A 636 -31.12 17.05 -15.14
N LEU A 637 -32.31 16.62 -15.57
CA LEU A 637 -33.29 15.98 -14.69
C LEU A 637 -32.75 14.69 -14.08
N LYS A 638 -32.06 13.84 -14.88
CA LYS A 638 -31.44 12.61 -14.37
C LYS A 638 -30.38 12.91 -13.31
N ALA A 639 -29.56 13.93 -13.50
CA ALA A 639 -28.54 14.34 -12.52
C ALA A 639 -29.19 14.81 -11.21
N LEU A 640 -30.22 15.66 -11.28
CA LEU A 640 -30.96 16.13 -10.10
C LEU A 640 -31.68 14.98 -9.37
N LYS A 641 -32.32 14.05 -10.10
CA LYS A 641 -32.90 12.83 -9.51
C LYS A 641 -31.86 11.98 -8.79
N LYS A 642 -30.67 11.81 -9.37
CA LYS A 642 -29.57 11.08 -8.74
C LYS A 642 -29.11 11.78 -7.46
N ALA A 643 -29.04 13.12 -7.44
CA ALA A 643 -28.76 13.88 -6.23
C ALA A 643 -29.85 13.65 -5.16
N CYS A 644 -31.13 13.72 -5.51
CA CYS A 644 -32.24 13.42 -4.60
C CYS A 644 -32.14 12.02 -3.99
N ASN A 645 -31.82 11.01 -4.82
CA ASN A 645 -31.66 9.63 -4.37
C ASN A 645 -30.47 9.45 -3.41
N ASN A 646 -29.48 10.36 -3.44
CA ASN A 646 -28.40 10.41 -2.47
C ASN A 646 -28.82 11.05 -1.13
N GLY A 647 -30.06 11.53 -0.99
CA GLY A 647 -30.54 12.29 0.17
C GLY A 647 -30.23 13.79 0.14
N THR A 648 -29.78 14.31 -1.00
CA THR A 648 -29.40 15.72 -1.19
C THR A 648 -30.64 16.60 -1.34
N LYS A 649 -30.66 17.74 -0.64
CA LYS A 649 -31.68 18.77 -0.85
C LYS A 649 -31.27 19.73 -1.98
N ILE A 650 -32.19 20.02 -2.88
CA ILE A 650 -31.96 20.90 -4.02
C ILE A 650 -32.68 22.22 -3.78
N ARG A 651 -31.97 23.34 -3.91
CA ARG A 651 -32.54 24.69 -3.81
C ARG A 651 -32.25 25.45 -5.09
N ILE A 652 -33.29 25.98 -5.74
CA ILE A 652 -33.14 26.74 -6.97
C ILE A 652 -33.68 28.15 -6.78
N LEU A 653 -32.82 29.13 -6.93
CA LEU A 653 -33.13 30.55 -6.94
C LEU A 653 -33.17 31.06 -8.38
N VAL A 654 -34.31 31.61 -8.79
CA VAL A 654 -34.51 32.23 -10.11
C VAL A 654 -34.90 33.70 -9.99
N ASP A 655 -34.64 34.49 -11.03
CA ASP A 655 -35.13 35.87 -11.13
C ASP A 655 -36.62 35.91 -11.48
N GLN A 656 -37.31 36.99 -11.10
CA GLN A 656 -38.73 37.19 -11.47
C GLN A 656 -39.00 37.12 -12.98
N LYS A 657 -38.02 37.44 -13.83
CA LYS A 657 -38.16 37.31 -15.29
C LYS A 657 -38.33 35.87 -15.76
N ALA A 658 -37.95 34.86 -14.97
CA ALA A 658 -38.20 33.46 -15.29
C ALA A 658 -39.70 33.14 -15.38
N ALA A 659 -40.56 33.92 -14.69
CA ALA A 659 -42.01 33.79 -14.80
C ALA A 659 -42.59 34.29 -16.14
N ARG A 660 -41.77 34.92 -16.99
CA ARG A 660 -42.14 35.39 -18.33
C ARG A 660 -41.57 34.52 -19.46
N ASP A 661 -40.72 33.55 -19.13
CA ASP A 661 -40.10 32.64 -20.08
C ASP A 661 -40.82 31.28 -20.05
N GLU A 662 -41.44 30.89 -21.17
CA GLU A 662 -42.26 29.68 -21.25
C GLU A 662 -41.45 28.40 -20.96
N ILE A 663 -40.16 28.40 -21.32
CA ILE A 663 -39.24 27.29 -21.07
C ILE A 663 -38.98 27.16 -19.56
N SER A 664 -38.74 28.28 -18.87
CA SER A 664 -38.55 28.33 -17.42
C SER A 664 -39.80 27.87 -16.68
N ILE A 665 -40.99 28.34 -17.06
CA ILE A 665 -42.27 27.91 -16.47
C ILE A 665 -42.45 26.40 -16.58
N LYS A 666 -42.30 25.83 -17.79
CA LYS A 666 -42.40 24.38 -18.04
C LYS A 666 -41.35 23.60 -17.25
N SER A 667 -40.14 24.14 -17.12
CA SER A 667 -39.05 23.50 -16.38
C SER A 667 -39.33 23.47 -14.88
N ILE A 668 -39.83 24.57 -14.30
CA ILE A 668 -40.20 24.67 -12.89
C ILE A 668 -41.32 23.68 -12.57
N ASP A 669 -42.40 23.66 -13.36
CA ASP A 669 -43.51 22.71 -13.19
C ASP A 669 -43.02 21.26 -13.25
N LYS A 670 -42.18 20.94 -14.23
CA LYS A 670 -41.59 19.61 -14.36
C LYS A 670 -40.74 19.23 -13.14
N LEU A 671 -39.92 20.13 -12.63
CA LEU A 671 -39.08 19.87 -11.47
C LEU A 671 -39.92 19.62 -10.21
N LEU A 672 -40.94 20.45 -9.96
CA LEU A 672 -41.83 20.30 -8.82
C LEU A 672 -42.57 18.96 -8.86
N LYS A 673 -43.05 18.54 -10.04
CA LYS A 673 -43.71 17.25 -10.24
C LYS A 673 -42.77 16.05 -10.08
N GLU A 674 -41.56 16.13 -10.61
CA GLU A 674 -40.64 14.99 -10.71
C GLU A 674 -39.76 14.80 -9.46
N LEU A 675 -39.48 15.86 -8.70
CA LEU A 675 -38.58 15.82 -7.53
C LEU A 675 -39.31 16.07 -6.20
N GLY A 676 -40.50 16.68 -6.22
CA GLY A 676 -41.33 16.88 -5.04
C GLY A 676 -40.57 17.51 -3.87
N ASN A 677 -40.65 16.88 -2.69
CA ASN A 677 -40.05 17.40 -1.45
C ASN A 677 -38.51 17.46 -1.45
N CYS A 678 -37.85 16.88 -2.46
CA CYS A 678 -36.39 17.00 -2.59
C CYS A 678 -35.96 18.40 -3.03
N ILE A 679 -36.82 19.12 -3.75
CA ILE A 679 -36.51 20.42 -4.32
C ILE A 679 -37.34 21.55 -3.69
N GLU A 680 -36.70 22.68 -3.45
CA GLU A 680 -37.36 23.96 -3.20
C GLU A 680 -36.95 24.95 -4.27
N ILE A 681 -37.93 25.64 -4.86
CA ILE A 681 -37.68 26.68 -5.85
C ILE A 681 -38.19 28.00 -5.28
N ARG A 682 -37.36 29.03 -5.33
CA ARG A 682 -37.72 30.39 -4.93
C ARG A 682 -37.44 31.39 -6.06
N MET A 683 -38.29 32.39 -6.13
CA MET A 683 -38.18 33.49 -7.07
C MET A 683 -37.79 34.77 -6.34
N TYR A 684 -36.67 35.35 -6.75
CA TYR A 684 -36.24 36.65 -6.26
C TYR A 684 -37.11 37.75 -6.87
N ILE A 685 -37.77 38.52 -6.01
CA ILE A 685 -38.64 39.64 -6.40
C ILE A 685 -38.07 40.90 -5.76
N GLY A 686 -37.21 41.59 -6.51
CA GLY A 686 -36.60 42.84 -6.09
C GLY A 686 -36.41 43.80 -7.25
N GLU A 687 -36.03 45.04 -6.93
CA GLU A 687 -35.78 46.07 -7.95
C GLU A 687 -34.57 45.76 -8.84
N LYS A 688 -33.56 45.08 -8.26
CA LYS A 688 -32.37 44.63 -8.96
C LYS A 688 -32.60 43.25 -9.57
N VAL A 689 -31.92 42.95 -10.68
CA VAL A 689 -32.01 41.62 -11.32
C VAL A 689 -31.10 40.64 -10.59
N GLN A 690 -31.62 39.48 -10.22
CA GLN A 690 -30.78 38.34 -9.86
C GLN A 690 -30.17 37.83 -11.17
N HIS A 691 -28.90 38.12 -11.43
CA HIS A 691 -28.21 37.69 -12.66
C HIS A 691 -27.07 36.71 -12.39
N SER A 692 -26.90 36.27 -11.14
CA SER A 692 -25.88 35.31 -10.75
C SER A 692 -26.18 33.94 -11.35
N LYS A 693 -25.12 33.27 -11.78
CA LYS A 693 -25.11 31.95 -12.39
C LYS A 693 -24.09 31.11 -11.66
N LYS A 694 -24.56 30.48 -10.59
CA LYS A 694 -23.73 29.80 -9.60
C LYS A 694 -24.41 28.50 -9.20
N ILE A 695 -23.62 27.45 -9.00
CA ILE A 695 -24.05 26.17 -8.46
C ILE A 695 -23.11 25.84 -7.32
N ILE A 696 -23.63 25.77 -6.10
CA ILE A 696 -22.90 25.40 -4.89
C ILE A 696 -23.26 23.96 -4.53
N ILE A 697 -22.26 23.12 -4.33
CA ILE A 697 -22.41 21.70 -4.00
C ILE A 697 -21.86 21.45 -2.61
N ASP A 698 -22.71 20.90 -1.73
CA ASP A 698 -22.40 20.48 -0.36
C ASP A 698 -21.69 21.55 0.50
N ASN A 699 -21.78 22.84 0.13
CA ASN A 699 -21.03 23.97 0.69
C ASN A 699 -19.50 23.79 0.65
N VAL A 700 -18.99 23.00 -0.30
CA VAL A 700 -17.55 22.70 -0.46
C VAL A 700 -17.05 22.82 -1.90
N ALA A 701 -17.93 23.02 -2.87
CA ALA A 701 -17.56 23.30 -4.25
C ALA A 701 -18.49 24.36 -4.87
N LEU A 702 -17.93 25.23 -5.70
CA LEU A 702 -18.67 26.27 -6.41
C LEU A 702 -18.32 26.21 -7.90
N LEU A 703 -19.34 26.05 -8.73
CA LEU A 703 -19.30 26.29 -10.17
C LEU A 703 -19.96 27.65 -10.44
N HIS A 704 -19.27 28.54 -11.15
CA HIS A 704 -19.83 29.85 -11.50
C HIS A 704 -19.35 30.32 -12.87
N GLY A 705 -20.09 31.22 -13.51
CA GLY A 705 -19.72 31.69 -14.84
C GLY A 705 -20.80 32.52 -15.53
N SER A 706 -20.76 32.52 -16.87
CA SER A 706 -21.78 33.16 -17.72
C SER A 706 -22.95 32.24 -18.09
N PHE A 707 -22.85 30.94 -17.80
CA PHE A 707 -23.84 29.94 -18.18
C PHE A 707 -25.13 29.99 -17.35
N ASN A 708 -26.28 30.04 -18.01
CA ASN A 708 -27.55 29.73 -17.33
C ASN A 708 -27.72 28.21 -17.19
N PHE A 709 -28.48 27.75 -16.20
CA PHE A 709 -28.82 26.33 -16.03
C PHE A 709 -29.89 25.89 -17.04
N THR A 710 -29.52 25.92 -18.32
CA THR A 710 -30.34 25.57 -19.48
C THR A 710 -29.54 24.68 -20.44
N ARG A 711 -30.22 23.99 -21.35
CA ARG A 711 -29.54 23.23 -22.40
C ARG A 711 -28.63 24.11 -23.27
N ALA A 712 -29.06 25.35 -23.57
CA ALA A 712 -28.26 26.28 -24.35
C ALA A 712 -26.99 26.70 -23.60
N GLY A 713 -27.10 27.08 -22.33
CA GLY A 713 -25.97 27.50 -21.50
C GLY A 713 -24.96 26.38 -21.22
N LEU A 714 -25.39 25.11 -21.14
CA LEU A 714 -24.46 24.02 -20.84
C LEU A 714 -23.85 23.35 -22.07
N ILE A 715 -24.39 23.55 -23.28
CA ILE A 715 -24.01 22.80 -24.49
C ILE A 715 -23.72 23.70 -25.69
N HIS A 716 -24.60 24.66 -26.00
CA HIS A 716 -24.62 25.33 -27.30
C HIS A 716 -23.92 26.69 -27.29
N ASN A 717 -24.03 27.41 -26.18
CA ASN A 717 -23.44 28.73 -26.04
C ASN A 717 -21.94 28.63 -25.76
N ILE A 718 -21.21 29.63 -26.22
CA ILE A 718 -19.84 29.87 -25.76
C ILE A 718 -19.95 30.53 -24.38
N GLU A 719 -19.77 29.72 -23.33
CA GLU A 719 -19.80 30.19 -21.95
C GLU A 719 -18.42 30.11 -21.32
N ASP A 720 -18.18 31.00 -20.37
CA ASP A 720 -17.00 30.99 -19.54
C ASP A 720 -17.41 30.54 -18.14
N ALA A 721 -16.84 29.43 -17.66
CA ALA A 721 -17.13 28.87 -16.35
C ALA A 721 -15.86 28.57 -15.56
N TRP A 722 -16.00 28.50 -14.24
CA TRP A 722 -14.94 28.17 -13.30
C TRP A 722 -15.46 27.24 -12.22
N LEU A 723 -14.62 26.29 -11.82
CA LEU A 723 -14.79 25.48 -10.63
C LEU A 723 -13.82 25.99 -9.57
N THR A 724 -14.30 26.25 -8.35
CA THR A 724 -13.45 26.54 -7.20
C THR A 724 -13.82 25.66 -6.02
N LEU A 725 -12.76 25.23 -5.31
CA LEU A 725 -12.83 24.46 -4.06
C LEU A 725 -12.25 25.26 -2.89
N GLU A 726 -11.88 26.52 -3.10
CA GLU A 726 -11.29 27.41 -2.10
C GLU A 726 -12.34 27.77 -1.03
N PRO A 727 -12.13 27.39 0.25
CA PRO A 727 -13.16 27.53 1.28
C PRO A 727 -13.72 28.95 1.44
N ASN A 728 -12.87 29.97 1.40
CA ASN A 728 -13.30 31.36 1.59
C ASN A 728 -14.28 31.83 0.51
N THR A 729 -13.98 31.56 -0.76
CA THR A 729 -14.84 31.94 -1.90
C THR A 729 -16.18 31.20 -1.87
N ILE A 730 -16.18 29.96 -1.41
CA ILE A 730 -17.40 29.17 -1.25
C ILE A 730 -18.24 29.72 -0.11
N ASP A 731 -17.64 29.99 1.05
CA ASP A 731 -18.35 30.50 2.22
C ASP A 731 -18.98 31.88 1.94
N GLU A 732 -18.30 32.74 1.18
CA GLU A 732 -18.86 34.01 0.66
C GLU A 732 -20.04 33.77 -0.29
N SER A 733 -19.90 32.84 -1.24
CA SER A 733 -20.98 32.53 -2.19
C SER A 733 -22.19 31.87 -1.54
N VAL A 734 -21.99 31.06 -0.50
CA VAL A 734 -23.07 30.50 0.34
C VAL A 734 -23.79 31.63 1.05
N LYS A 735 -23.07 32.58 1.65
CA LYS A 735 -23.66 33.73 2.32
C LYS A 735 -24.52 34.57 1.36
N GLU A 736 -24.00 34.88 0.18
CA GLU A 736 -24.76 35.60 -0.86
C GLU A 736 -26.02 34.84 -1.29
N PHE A 737 -25.91 33.52 -1.47
CA PHE A 737 -27.06 32.68 -1.82
C PHE A 737 -28.13 32.74 -0.73
N GLU A 738 -27.77 32.58 0.54
CA GLU A 738 -28.70 32.64 1.67
C GLU A 738 -29.39 34.01 1.80
N GLU A 739 -28.64 35.10 1.62
CA GLU A 739 -29.20 36.47 1.66
C GLU A 739 -30.28 36.68 0.60
N LEU A 740 -30.05 36.24 -0.64
CA LEU A 740 -31.03 36.30 -1.71
C LEU A 740 -32.18 35.30 -1.49
N TRP A 741 -31.87 34.11 -0.99
CA TRP A 741 -32.84 33.04 -0.71
C TRP A 741 -33.88 33.45 0.33
N GLN A 742 -33.46 34.20 1.35
CA GLN A 742 -34.36 34.74 2.40
C GLN A 742 -35.28 35.84 1.87
N GLN A 743 -34.84 36.60 0.87
CA GLN A 743 -35.63 37.65 0.22
C GLN A 743 -36.58 37.11 -0.87
N ALA A 744 -36.36 35.87 -1.32
CA ALA A 744 -37.11 35.26 -2.41
C ALA A 744 -38.40 34.59 -1.94
N LYS A 745 -39.43 34.60 -2.80
CA LYS A 745 -40.72 33.94 -2.56
C LYS A 745 -40.70 32.49 -3.04
N SER A 746 -41.25 31.58 -2.23
CA SER A 746 -41.37 30.16 -2.60
C SER A 746 -42.37 29.95 -3.73
N ILE A 747 -42.02 29.07 -4.66
CA ILE A 747 -42.87 28.61 -5.76
C ILE A 747 -43.29 27.17 -5.44
N ARG A 748 -44.58 26.94 -5.24
CA ARG A 748 -45.18 25.63 -4.95
C ARG A 748 -45.95 25.07 -6.14
N GLY A 749 -46.37 25.93 -7.06
CA GLY A 749 -47.07 25.55 -8.28
C GLY A 749 -46.94 26.61 -9.37
N ILE A 750 -47.54 26.33 -10.54
CA ILE A 750 -47.56 27.29 -11.66
C ILE A 750 -48.35 28.55 -11.26
N GLU A 751 -49.31 28.48 -10.34
CA GLU A 751 -50.10 29.66 -9.95
C GLU A 751 -49.21 30.76 -9.34
N ASP A 752 -48.19 30.38 -8.59
CA ASP A 752 -47.25 31.32 -7.95
C ASP A 752 -46.40 32.10 -8.96
N LEU A 753 -46.28 31.58 -10.20
CA LEU A 753 -45.57 32.26 -11.29
C LEU A 753 -46.46 33.32 -11.98
N LYS A 754 -47.79 33.18 -11.93
CA LYS A 754 -48.73 34.11 -12.57
C LYS A 754 -48.96 35.40 -11.78
N ILE A 755 -48.61 35.42 -10.50
CA ILE A 755 -48.81 36.59 -9.62
C ILE A 755 -47.82 37.73 -9.95
N VAL A 756 -46.79 37.45 -10.75
CA VAL A 756 -45.67 38.39 -11.04
C VAL A 756 -45.61 38.77 -12.54
N SER A 757 -46.50 38.24 -13.38
CA SER A 757 -46.53 38.51 -14.83
C SER A 757 -46.88 39.96 -15.14
#